data_AF-R7ZM75-F1
#
_entry.id   AF-R7ZM75-F1
#
_cell.length_a   1.000
_cell.length_b   1.000
_cell.length_c   1.000
_cell.angle_alpha   90.00
_cell.angle_beta   90.00
_cell.angle_gamma   90.00
#
_symmetry.space_group_name_H-M   'P 1'
#
loop_
_entity.id
_entity.type
_entity.pdbx_description
1 polymer ?
#
loop_
_entity_poly.entity_id
_entity_poly.type
_entity_poly.pdbx_seq_one_letter_code
_entity_poly.pdbx_strand_id
1 'polypeptide(L)'
;MYKPVSQEQWNRSYITIIRRNWHLLPKEQLTELLGWTSDHLEFALQEDDFLYIKLGSLKPDCPPLKWRPIKPQEVERFQQIRTICAETFGDVENEADENLFEFVSKLSAKPSTTVQPLSSGFSPRYGYGYFTLFGDPLADGTVDPFPEGYLQRMTASGLDGTWLHIVLSKITPFPWNAALSKGWGQRLDHLARLVATCKQQGIGMYLYLNEPRYQPLSFYKAYPSFRGVTRGDSAALCTSVPEVQAYIVDSIARVVEKVPDVAGFFSITASENPTHCWSHFQGMDCPRCGPRGPEAVIAELNTLYATGIQKGLEAHRKKVNAHFQGSGPRLIAWDWGWRDGWAAGIVPQLPEQTALMSVSEWDLPIERGGVQTSVGEYSISAVGPGPRAKRHWEIAQQHGLESFAKIQAGTTWECGGLPYVPALENVAQHAVNLRDAGIKGLMTGWTLGGYPGSPNLEVVSVVGSDASLSVREAMQQVAERRYGPAAEAMVDAWYGFSAAFREFPYHIGVVYNAPVHSGPANLLWAQPTGYSATMVGLGYDDLEKWRGIYPPDVFIQQLYKVAEGFEESLRELTSRTEGMALDQGTVEELNAEMRIAEAVGILYRSVANQGRFIQKREDWEKDKDPQAKLFLKELLADEIRLAKRLYTLQRQDSRIGFEATNHYFYVPGDLQEKVLNCRWLMEEWLGITV
;
A
#
# COMPACT_ATOMS: atom_id res chain seq x y z
N MET A 1 -30.83 -7.22 16.22
CA MET A 1 -30.64 -8.47 15.44
C MET A 1 -29.39 -8.23 14.60
N TYR A 2 -28.30 -8.96 14.84
CA TYR A 2 -27.05 -8.74 14.10
C TYR A 2 -27.27 -9.03 12.61
N LYS A 3 -26.95 -8.07 11.73
CA LYS A 3 -26.98 -8.30 10.28
C LYS A 3 -25.90 -9.34 9.95
N PRO A 4 -26.21 -10.41 9.20
CA PRO A 4 -25.19 -11.37 8.78
C PRO A 4 -24.13 -10.66 7.92
N VAL A 5 -22.86 -11.01 8.13
CA VAL A 5 -21.74 -10.49 7.33
C VAL A 5 -21.92 -10.95 5.88
N SER A 6 -21.95 -10.01 4.94
CA SER A 6 -22.07 -10.36 3.52
C SER A 6 -20.79 -11.05 3.02
N GLN A 7 -20.89 -11.87 1.98
CA GLN A 7 -19.71 -12.52 1.38
C GLN A 7 -18.68 -11.48 0.89
N GLU A 8 -19.14 -10.35 0.37
CA GLU A 8 -18.25 -9.26 -0.06
C GLU A 8 -17.51 -8.66 1.14
N GLN A 9 -18.21 -8.36 2.24
CA GLN A 9 -17.59 -7.83 3.45
C GLN A 9 -16.60 -8.85 4.05
N TRP A 10 -16.94 -10.13 3.99
CA TRP A 10 -16.05 -11.21 4.41
C TRP A 10 -14.74 -11.22 3.62
N ASN A 11 -14.84 -11.21 2.29
CA ASN A 11 -13.68 -11.19 1.38
C ASN A 11 -12.80 -9.94 1.57
N ARG A 12 -13.36 -8.85 2.09
CA ARG A 12 -12.65 -7.57 2.33
C ARG A 12 -12.16 -7.39 3.78
N SER A 13 -12.43 -8.31 4.70
CA SER A 13 -12.14 -8.12 6.13
C SER A 13 -11.31 -9.22 6.78
N TYR A 14 -11.07 -10.35 6.11
CA TYR A 14 -10.38 -11.49 6.73
C TYR A 14 -8.99 -11.16 7.30
N ILE A 15 -8.20 -10.28 6.65
CA ILE A 15 -6.90 -9.83 7.19
C ILE A 15 -7.06 -9.06 8.51
N THR A 16 -8.01 -8.13 8.57
CA THR A 16 -8.38 -7.44 9.83
C THR A 16 -8.79 -8.44 10.90
N ILE A 17 -9.60 -9.46 10.56
CA ILE A 17 -10.03 -10.49 11.51
C ILE A 17 -8.84 -11.32 12.01
N ILE A 18 -7.96 -11.77 11.12
CA ILE A 18 -6.75 -12.53 11.46
C ILE A 18 -5.87 -11.72 12.41
N ARG A 19 -5.56 -10.46 12.06
CA ARG A 19 -4.65 -9.63 12.86
C ARG A 19 -5.20 -9.37 14.27
N ARG A 20 -6.50 -9.02 14.38
CA ARG A 20 -7.16 -8.77 15.68
C ARG A 20 -7.23 -10.01 16.57
N ASN A 21 -7.22 -11.21 16.00
CA ASN A 21 -7.29 -12.47 16.74
C ASN A 21 -5.95 -13.20 16.85
N TRP A 22 -4.86 -12.65 16.30
CA TRP A 22 -3.57 -13.34 16.19
C TRP A 22 -2.97 -13.73 17.54
N HIS A 23 -3.16 -12.89 18.55
CA HIS A 23 -2.69 -13.12 19.92
C HIS A 23 -3.77 -13.70 20.85
N LEU A 24 -5.00 -13.90 20.33
CA LEU A 24 -6.15 -14.31 21.13
C LEU A 24 -6.55 -15.77 20.89
N LEU A 25 -6.53 -16.23 19.64
CA LEU A 25 -7.02 -17.55 19.26
C LEU A 25 -5.89 -18.50 18.88
N PRO A 26 -5.92 -19.79 19.29
CA PRO A 26 -5.09 -20.82 18.68
C PRO A 26 -5.46 -21.01 17.20
N LYS A 27 -4.57 -21.64 16.42
CA LYS A 27 -4.74 -21.81 14.97
C LYS A 27 -6.07 -22.50 14.65
N GLU A 28 -6.45 -23.50 15.43
CA GLU A 28 -7.69 -24.28 15.25
C GLU A 28 -8.94 -23.40 15.36
N GLN A 29 -9.03 -22.57 16.41
CA GLN A 29 -10.18 -21.67 16.61
C GLN A 29 -10.17 -20.51 15.63
N LEU A 30 -8.99 -20.06 15.17
CA LEU A 30 -8.89 -19.07 14.11
C LEU A 30 -9.43 -19.63 12.79
N THR A 31 -9.06 -20.87 12.43
CA THR A 31 -9.61 -21.52 11.22
C THR A 31 -11.10 -21.79 11.32
N GLU A 32 -11.62 -22.11 12.51
CA GLU A 32 -13.05 -22.26 12.77
C GLU A 32 -13.78 -20.92 12.60
N LEU A 33 -13.26 -19.84 13.19
CA LEU A 33 -13.80 -18.49 13.02
C LEU A 33 -13.84 -18.06 11.55
N LEU A 34 -12.80 -18.41 10.80
CA LEU A 34 -12.70 -18.07 9.38
C LEU A 34 -13.53 -18.98 8.46
N GLY A 35 -13.99 -20.13 8.95
CA GLY A 35 -14.57 -21.19 8.10
C GLY A 35 -13.57 -21.74 7.07
N TRP A 36 -12.27 -21.73 7.38
CA TRP A 36 -11.19 -22.12 6.47
C TRP A 36 -10.54 -23.45 6.86
N THR A 37 -9.91 -24.12 5.89
CA THR A 37 -8.98 -25.21 6.16
C THR A 37 -7.61 -24.67 6.57
N SER A 38 -6.77 -25.51 7.21
CA SER A 38 -5.38 -25.13 7.52
C SER A 38 -4.61 -24.76 6.25
N ASP A 39 -4.76 -25.54 5.18
CA ASP A 39 -4.09 -25.30 3.90
C ASP A 39 -4.50 -23.94 3.28
N HIS A 40 -5.77 -23.54 3.43
CA HIS A 40 -6.23 -22.25 2.92
C HIS A 40 -5.62 -21.09 3.73
N LEU A 41 -5.57 -21.21 5.06
CA LEU A 41 -4.89 -20.22 5.90
C LEU A 41 -3.40 -20.12 5.56
N GLU A 42 -2.72 -21.25 5.36
CA GLU A 42 -1.30 -21.27 4.97
C GLU A 42 -1.06 -20.63 3.61
N PHE A 43 -1.93 -20.89 2.64
CA PHE A 43 -1.87 -20.25 1.32
C PHE A 43 -2.04 -18.73 1.44
N ALA A 44 -3.04 -18.25 2.17
CA ALA A 44 -3.27 -16.82 2.39
C ALA A 44 -2.07 -16.16 3.09
N LEU A 45 -1.54 -16.79 4.14
CA LEU A 45 -0.35 -16.30 4.85
C LEU A 45 0.89 -16.14 3.95
N GLN A 46 1.00 -16.95 2.88
CA GLN A 46 2.11 -16.93 1.93
C GLN A 46 1.87 -15.97 0.76
N GLU A 47 0.68 -15.97 0.17
CA GLU A 47 0.40 -15.30 -1.10
C GLU A 47 -0.23 -13.90 -0.93
N ASP A 48 -0.86 -13.59 0.21
CA ASP A 48 -1.48 -12.28 0.44
C ASP A 48 -0.46 -11.26 0.92
N ASP A 49 0.29 -10.67 0.00
CA ASP A 49 1.21 -9.54 0.21
C ASP A 49 2.02 -9.63 1.52
N PHE A 50 2.81 -10.69 1.66
CA PHE A 50 3.68 -10.94 2.82
C PHE A 50 2.95 -10.99 4.18
N LEU A 51 1.68 -11.41 4.22
CA LEU A 51 0.85 -11.42 5.44
C LEU A 51 1.53 -12.12 6.63
N TYR A 52 2.21 -13.25 6.43
CA TYR A 52 2.92 -13.92 7.52
C TYR A 52 4.04 -13.06 8.12
N ILE A 53 4.76 -12.29 7.30
CA ILE A 53 5.81 -11.36 7.75
C ILE A 53 5.17 -10.17 8.47
N LYS A 54 4.06 -9.64 7.96
CA LYS A 54 3.26 -8.59 8.61
C LYS A 54 2.73 -9.02 9.98
N LEU A 55 2.58 -10.33 10.21
CA LEU A 55 2.19 -10.93 11.50
C LEU A 55 3.38 -11.37 12.39
N GLY A 56 4.61 -11.05 11.98
CA GLY A 56 5.83 -11.30 12.77
C GLY A 56 6.51 -12.65 12.51
N SER A 57 6.13 -13.34 11.45
CA SER A 57 6.65 -14.68 11.08
C SER A 57 6.55 -15.69 12.23
N LEU A 58 5.51 -15.54 13.05
CA LEU A 58 5.26 -16.34 14.23
C LEU A 58 3.76 -16.30 14.55
N LYS A 59 3.18 -17.45 14.87
CA LYS A 59 1.87 -17.53 15.52
C LYS A 59 2.10 -17.75 17.02
N PRO A 60 1.70 -16.81 17.92
CA PRO A 60 1.79 -17.02 19.35
C PRO A 60 1.02 -18.26 19.80
N ASP A 61 1.56 -18.96 20.80
CA ASP A 61 0.85 -20.06 21.47
C ASP A 61 -0.27 -19.47 22.35
N CYS A 62 -1.51 -19.72 21.94
CA CYS A 62 -2.70 -19.15 22.57
C CYS A 62 -3.51 -20.29 23.20
N PRO A 63 -3.86 -20.22 24.49
CA PRO A 63 -4.74 -21.22 25.09
C PRO A 63 -6.13 -21.17 24.42
N PRO A 64 -6.81 -22.31 24.22
CA PRO A 64 -8.15 -22.32 23.66
C PRO A 64 -9.14 -21.47 24.47
N LEU A 65 -9.80 -20.54 23.79
CA LEU A 65 -10.82 -19.68 24.38
C LEU A 65 -12.10 -20.49 24.59
N LYS A 66 -12.55 -20.57 25.84
CA LYS A 66 -13.76 -21.32 26.23
C LYS A 66 -14.75 -20.40 26.90
N TRP A 67 -16.02 -20.54 26.53
CA TRP A 67 -17.10 -19.85 27.22
C TRP A 67 -17.25 -20.37 28.65
N ARG A 68 -17.50 -19.45 29.58
CA ARG A 68 -17.92 -19.76 30.95
C ARG A 68 -18.92 -18.69 31.44
N PRO A 69 -19.79 -19.02 32.40
CA PRO A 69 -20.63 -18.01 33.03
C PRO A 69 -19.79 -16.95 33.77
N ILE A 70 -20.33 -15.73 33.82
CA ILE A 70 -19.76 -14.60 34.56
C ILE A 70 -19.88 -14.87 36.06
N LYS A 71 -18.81 -14.63 36.81
CA LYS A 71 -18.82 -14.73 38.28
C LYS A 71 -19.33 -13.43 38.91
N PRO A 72 -19.98 -13.47 40.10
CA PRO A 72 -20.46 -12.26 40.78
C PRO A 72 -19.38 -11.17 40.95
N GLN A 73 -18.15 -11.57 41.26
CA GLN A 73 -17.00 -10.67 41.41
C GLN A 73 -16.54 -9.98 40.12
N GLU A 74 -16.97 -10.47 38.95
CA GLU A 74 -16.62 -9.91 37.64
C GLU A 74 -17.67 -8.92 37.14
N VAL A 75 -18.89 -8.97 37.68
CA VAL A 75 -20.01 -8.09 37.30
C VAL A 75 -19.64 -6.62 37.47
N GLU A 76 -18.96 -6.28 38.56
CA GLU A 76 -18.49 -4.92 38.82
C GLU A 76 -17.51 -4.47 37.73
N ARG A 77 -16.54 -5.32 37.34
CA ARG A 77 -15.60 -4.97 36.28
C ARG A 77 -16.29 -4.78 34.92
N PHE A 78 -17.28 -5.61 34.59
CA PHE A 78 -18.08 -5.41 33.37
C PHE A 78 -18.88 -4.10 33.41
N GLN A 79 -19.44 -3.73 34.57
CA GLN A 79 -20.13 -2.45 34.75
C GLN A 79 -19.17 -1.27 34.60
N GLN A 80 -17.97 -1.34 35.19
CA GLN A 80 -16.93 -0.31 35.02
C GLN A 80 -16.56 -0.12 33.55
N ILE A 81 -16.28 -1.21 32.83
CA ILE A 81 -15.97 -1.16 31.39
C ILE A 81 -17.12 -0.50 30.61
N ARG A 82 -18.36 -0.89 30.91
CA ARG A 82 -19.55 -0.30 30.28
C ARG A 82 -19.65 1.20 30.55
N THR A 83 -19.42 1.64 31.80
CA THR A 83 -19.45 3.05 32.19
C THR A 83 -18.39 3.84 31.45
N ILE A 84 -17.12 3.37 31.43
CA ILE A 84 -16.02 4.04 30.73
C ILE A 84 -16.35 4.21 29.24
N CYS A 85 -16.87 3.15 28.60
CA CYS A 85 -17.26 3.20 27.20
C CYS A 85 -18.40 4.19 26.96
N ALA A 86 -19.44 4.19 27.81
CA ALA A 86 -20.59 5.09 27.68
C ALA A 86 -20.21 6.56 27.90
N GLU A 87 -19.38 6.86 28.90
CA GLU A 87 -18.90 8.22 29.18
C GLU A 87 -18.00 8.75 28.06
N THR A 88 -17.14 7.90 27.51
CA THR A 88 -16.16 8.33 26.50
C THR A 88 -16.81 8.46 25.12
N PHE A 89 -17.61 7.48 24.71
CA PHE A 89 -18.10 7.33 23.33
C PHE A 89 -19.61 7.54 23.17
N GLY A 90 -20.36 7.73 24.26
CA GLY A 90 -21.82 7.79 24.24
C GLY A 90 -22.45 6.41 24.06
N ASP A 91 -23.67 6.36 23.50
CA ASP A 91 -24.33 5.10 23.20
C ASP A 91 -23.63 4.39 22.04
N VAL A 92 -22.90 3.34 22.40
CA VAL A 92 -22.09 2.52 21.50
C VAL A 92 -22.94 1.68 20.56
N GLU A 93 -24.24 1.52 20.87
CA GLU A 93 -25.20 0.77 20.05
C GLU A 93 -25.79 1.61 18.90
N ASN A 94 -25.56 2.93 18.88
CA ASN A 94 -25.99 3.77 17.76
C ASN A 94 -25.26 3.42 16.47
N GLU A 95 -26.00 3.33 15.36
CA GLU A 95 -25.43 3.11 14.02
C GLU A 95 -24.35 4.17 13.71
N ALA A 96 -23.26 3.76 13.07
CA ALA A 96 -22.24 4.70 12.60
C ALA A 96 -22.83 5.61 11.50
N ASP A 97 -22.36 6.86 11.44
CA ASP A 97 -22.71 7.78 10.34
C ASP A 97 -22.32 7.15 8.99
N GLU A 98 -21.19 6.43 8.98
CA GLU A 98 -20.71 5.62 7.88
C GLU A 98 -20.24 4.24 8.39
N ASN A 99 -20.77 3.16 7.82
CA ASN A 99 -20.37 1.80 8.19
C ASN A 99 -19.00 1.42 7.58
N LEU A 100 -18.28 0.48 8.21
CA LEU A 100 -17.05 -0.06 7.61
C LEU A 100 -17.32 -0.58 6.19
N PHE A 101 -16.44 -0.23 5.26
CA PHE A 101 -16.52 -0.53 3.83
C PHE A 101 -17.62 0.19 3.05
N GLU A 102 -18.34 1.14 3.65
CA GLU A 102 -19.34 1.92 2.91
C GLU A 102 -18.74 2.72 1.76
N PHE A 103 -17.46 3.12 1.86
CA PHE A 103 -16.72 3.71 0.74
C PHE A 103 -16.72 2.81 -0.51
N VAL A 104 -16.82 1.47 -0.38
CA VAL A 104 -16.85 0.55 -1.52
C VAL A 104 -18.10 0.79 -2.35
N SER A 105 -19.28 0.87 -1.72
CA SER A 105 -20.53 1.14 -2.43
C SER A 105 -20.54 2.56 -3.02
N LYS A 106 -20.06 3.56 -2.27
CA LYS A 106 -19.95 4.96 -2.74
C LYS A 106 -19.03 5.12 -3.95
N LEU A 107 -17.91 4.39 -3.96
CA LEU A 107 -16.95 4.40 -5.06
C LEU A 107 -17.40 3.55 -6.25
N SER A 108 -18.14 2.46 -6.01
CA SER A 108 -18.68 1.61 -7.07
C SER A 108 -19.87 2.24 -7.77
N ALA A 109 -20.62 3.10 -7.08
CA ALA A 109 -21.73 3.86 -7.64
C ALA A 109 -21.24 4.88 -8.68
N LYS A 110 -22.06 5.09 -9.71
CA LYS A 110 -21.84 6.11 -10.73
C LYS A 110 -21.66 7.49 -10.07
N PRO A 111 -20.59 8.24 -10.39
CA PRO A 111 -20.39 9.57 -9.82
C PRO A 111 -21.51 10.52 -10.26
N SER A 112 -21.91 11.43 -9.37
CA SER A 112 -22.94 12.44 -9.62
C SER A 112 -22.52 13.45 -10.69
N THR A 113 -21.21 13.69 -10.81
CA THR A 113 -20.61 14.58 -11.81
C THR A 113 -19.60 13.82 -12.65
N THR A 114 -19.60 14.08 -13.96
CA THR A 114 -18.59 13.57 -14.88
C THR A 114 -17.55 14.65 -15.11
N VAL A 115 -16.28 14.34 -14.80
CA VAL A 115 -15.14 15.22 -15.08
C VAL A 115 -14.48 14.73 -16.35
N GLN A 116 -14.26 15.62 -17.31
CA GLN A 116 -13.53 15.27 -18.52
C GLN A 116 -12.04 15.11 -18.17
N PRO A 117 -11.40 14.00 -18.58
CA PRO A 117 -9.98 13.81 -18.32
C PRO A 117 -9.17 14.87 -19.08
N LEU A 118 -8.14 15.40 -18.41
CA LEU A 118 -7.19 16.30 -19.04
C LEU A 118 -6.25 15.51 -19.96
N SER A 119 -5.87 16.10 -21.10
CA SER A 119 -4.71 15.63 -21.85
C SER A 119 -3.48 15.74 -20.95
N SER A 120 -2.55 14.78 -20.99
CA SER A 120 -1.36 14.79 -20.14
C SER A 120 -0.14 14.33 -20.91
N GLY A 121 1.00 14.99 -20.67
CA GLY A 121 2.32 14.62 -21.18
C GLY A 121 2.91 13.38 -20.49
N PHE A 122 2.33 12.95 -19.36
CA PHE A 122 2.59 11.63 -18.79
C PHE A 122 1.55 10.66 -19.32
N SER A 123 1.90 9.61 -20.06
CA SER A 123 1.03 8.47 -20.30
C SER A 123 1.89 7.21 -20.51
N PRO A 124 1.61 6.12 -19.77
CA PRO A 124 0.47 5.93 -18.87
C PRO A 124 0.62 6.63 -17.51
N ARG A 125 -0.50 6.78 -16.80
CA ARG A 125 -0.63 7.17 -15.39
C ARG A 125 -1.50 6.10 -14.72
N TYR A 126 -0.84 5.09 -14.14
CA TYR A 126 -1.53 3.90 -13.63
C TYR A 126 -1.17 3.59 -12.17
N GLY A 127 -2.14 3.07 -11.41
CA GLY A 127 -1.98 2.73 -10.00
C GLY A 127 -2.83 1.53 -9.62
N TYR A 128 -2.60 0.96 -8.43
CA TYR A 128 -3.42 -0.15 -7.94
C TYR A 128 -4.77 0.37 -7.46
N GLY A 129 -5.82 -0.46 -7.56
CA GLY A 129 -7.14 -0.04 -7.09
C GLY A 129 -7.21 0.01 -5.56
N TYR A 130 -7.84 1.06 -5.03
CA TYR A 130 -7.95 1.33 -3.59
C TYR A 130 -8.52 0.17 -2.78
N PHE A 131 -9.50 -0.55 -3.34
CA PHE A 131 -10.10 -1.73 -2.70
C PHE A 131 -10.07 -2.96 -3.61
N THR A 132 -9.16 -2.99 -4.58
CA THR A 132 -8.99 -4.18 -5.40
C THR A 132 -8.40 -5.30 -4.53
N LEU A 133 -9.10 -6.44 -4.48
CA LEU A 133 -8.65 -7.59 -3.69
C LEU A 133 -7.29 -8.07 -4.19
N PHE A 134 -6.34 -8.20 -3.27
CA PHE A 134 -5.09 -8.90 -3.53
C PHE A 134 -5.35 -10.42 -3.56
N GLY A 135 -4.57 -11.17 -4.34
CA GLY A 135 -4.76 -12.62 -4.53
C GLY A 135 -5.22 -12.99 -5.96
N ASP A 136 -6.31 -13.75 -6.09
CA ASP A 136 -6.81 -14.27 -7.39
C ASP A 136 -8.20 -13.71 -7.75
N PRO A 137 -8.31 -12.41 -8.10
CA PRO A 137 -9.58 -11.76 -8.43
C PRO A 137 -10.23 -12.30 -9.72
N LEU A 138 -9.55 -13.19 -10.44
CA LEU A 138 -10.06 -13.84 -11.65
C LEU A 138 -10.71 -15.20 -11.37
N ALA A 139 -10.61 -15.74 -10.15
CA ALA A 139 -11.01 -17.12 -9.84
C ALA A 139 -12.51 -17.38 -9.90
N ASP A 140 -13.32 -16.61 -9.18
CA ASP A 140 -14.75 -16.90 -8.95
C ASP A 140 -15.69 -15.94 -9.70
N GLY A 141 -15.17 -14.78 -10.16
CA GLY A 141 -15.92 -13.75 -10.85
C GLY A 141 -17.05 -13.13 -10.01
N THR A 142 -17.05 -13.34 -8.69
CA THR A 142 -18.14 -12.90 -7.79
C THR A 142 -17.96 -11.47 -7.30
N VAL A 143 -16.71 -11.01 -7.16
CA VAL A 143 -16.37 -9.64 -6.79
C VAL A 143 -15.77 -8.93 -8.00
N ASP A 144 -16.39 -7.83 -8.43
CA ASP A 144 -15.83 -6.98 -9.47
C ASP A 144 -14.65 -6.17 -8.88
N PRO A 145 -13.40 -6.39 -9.32
CA PRO A 145 -12.25 -5.66 -8.80
C PRO A 145 -12.22 -4.19 -9.25
N PHE A 146 -12.94 -3.84 -10.32
CA PHE A 146 -12.99 -2.49 -10.89
C PHE A 146 -14.40 -2.13 -11.38
N PRO A 147 -15.36 -1.90 -10.45
CA PRO A 147 -16.71 -1.49 -10.81
C PRO A 147 -16.73 -0.23 -11.69
N GLU A 148 -17.73 -0.08 -12.54
CA GLU A 148 -17.80 1.02 -13.52
C GLU A 148 -17.68 2.41 -12.87
N GLY A 149 -18.39 2.66 -11.75
CA GLY A 149 -18.30 3.92 -11.03
C GLY A 149 -16.89 4.19 -10.47
N TYR A 150 -16.16 3.14 -10.11
CA TYR A 150 -14.77 3.24 -9.65
C TYR A 150 -13.84 3.64 -10.79
N LEU A 151 -13.97 3.00 -11.96
CA LEU A 151 -13.21 3.35 -13.17
C LEU A 151 -13.47 4.81 -13.59
N GLN A 152 -14.72 5.27 -13.55
CA GLN A 152 -15.07 6.66 -13.85
C GLN A 152 -14.40 7.65 -12.91
N ARG A 153 -14.25 7.30 -11.63
CA ARG A 153 -13.53 8.11 -10.65
C ARG A 153 -12.02 8.08 -10.86
N MET A 154 -11.44 6.94 -11.28
CA MET A 154 -10.03 6.89 -11.67
C MET A 154 -9.74 7.84 -12.84
N THR A 155 -10.57 7.80 -13.89
CA THR A 155 -10.46 8.72 -15.05
C THR A 155 -10.63 10.18 -14.64
N ALA A 156 -11.61 10.48 -13.78
CA ALA A 156 -11.87 11.84 -13.29
C ALA A 156 -10.68 12.44 -12.52
N SER A 157 -9.88 11.59 -11.88
CA SER A 157 -8.68 12.01 -11.15
C SER A 157 -7.41 11.91 -11.96
N GLY A 158 -7.56 11.70 -13.27
CA GLY A 158 -6.49 11.75 -14.24
C GLY A 158 -5.72 10.45 -14.42
N LEU A 159 -6.17 9.32 -13.88
CA LEU A 159 -5.56 8.03 -14.22
C LEU A 159 -6.05 7.56 -15.59
N ASP A 160 -5.15 6.99 -16.40
CA ASP A 160 -5.48 6.34 -17.67
C ASP A 160 -5.14 4.83 -17.65
N GLY A 161 -4.76 4.31 -16.49
CA GLY A 161 -4.51 2.90 -16.30
C GLY A 161 -4.70 2.42 -14.86
N THR A 162 -4.84 1.10 -14.74
CA THR A 162 -4.79 0.35 -13.48
C THR A 162 -3.93 -0.88 -13.68
N TRP A 163 -3.61 -1.60 -12.62
CA TRP A 163 -2.89 -2.85 -12.76
C TRP A 163 -3.40 -3.98 -11.88
N LEU A 164 -3.13 -5.20 -12.32
CA LEU A 164 -3.54 -6.43 -11.66
C LEU A 164 -2.34 -7.37 -11.51
N HIS A 165 -2.23 -8.00 -10.34
CA HIS A 165 -1.32 -9.11 -10.15
C HIS A 165 -1.84 -10.36 -10.87
N ILE A 166 -0.95 -11.05 -11.59
CA ILE A 166 -1.28 -12.33 -12.21
C ILE A 166 -0.20 -13.37 -11.89
N VAL A 167 -0.62 -14.64 -11.93
CA VAL A 167 0.29 -15.79 -11.92
C VAL A 167 0.12 -16.53 -13.24
N LEU A 168 1.18 -16.67 -14.04
CA LEU A 168 1.08 -17.22 -15.41
C LEU A 168 0.50 -18.63 -15.41
N SER A 169 0.90 -19.48 -14.46
CA SER A 169 0.36 -20.84 -14.34
C SER A 169 -1.12 -20.86 -13.97
N LYS A 170 -1.68 -19.76 -13.43
CA LYS A 170 -3.11 -19.65 -13.12
C LYS A 170 -3.93 -19.18 -14.30
N ILE A 171 -3.35 -18.48 -15.28
CA ILE A 171 -4.08 -17.96 -16.46
C ILE A 171 -3.66 -18.59 -17.79
N THR A 172 -2.72 -19.54 -17.75
CA THR A 172 -2.29 -20.36 -18.89
C THR A 172 -1.94 -21.79 -18.45
N PRO A 173 -1.88 -22.78 -19.38
CA PRO A 173 -1.42 -24.12 -19.03
C PRO A 173 0.00 -24.13 -18.45
N PHE A 174 0.22 -24.85 -17.35
CA PHE A 174 1.56 -25.16 -16.86
C PHE A 174 1.97 -26.56 -17.36
N PRO A 175 2.92 -26.68 -18.31
CA PRO A 175 3.13 -27.92 -19.08
C PRO A 175 3.48 -29.15 -18.25
N TRP A 176 4.10 -28.95 -17.09
CA TRP A 176 4.68 -30.03 -16.28
C TRP A 176 3.81 -30.48 -15.12
N ASN A 177 2.77 -29.70 -14.79
CA ASN A 177 1.81 -30.04 -13.74
C ASN A 177 0.46 -29.33 -13.98
N ALA A 178 -0.47 -30.03 -14.61
CA ALA A 178 -1.79 -29.49 -14.95
C ALA A 178 -2.60 -29.02 -13.73
N ALA A 179 -2.33 -29.58 -12.53
CA ALA A 179 -3.04 -29.20 -11.30
C ALA A 179 -2.78 -27.72 -10.92
N LEU A 180 -1.60 -27.18 -11.22
CA LEU A 180 -1.28 -25.78 -10.96
C LEU A 180 -2.06 -24.81 -11.86
N SER A 181 -2.51 -25.29 -13.02
CA SER A 181 -3.30 -24.54 -14.00
C SER A 181 -4.79 -24.87 -14.00
N LYS A 182 -5.33 -25.49 -12.94
CA LYS A 182 -6.76 -25.77 -12.86
C LYS A 182 -7.58 -24.47 -13.00
N GLY A 183 -8.49 -24.44 -13.96
CA GLY A 183 -9.38 -23.29 -14.19
C GLY A 183 -8.72 -22.11 -14.94
N TRP A 184 -7.58 -22.32 -15.60
CA TRP A 184 -6.87 -21.23 -16.29
C TRP A 184 -7.67 -20.56 -17.40
N GLY A 185 -8.44 -21.34 -18.18
CA GLY A 185 -9.24 -20.80 -19.28
C GLY A 185 -10.33 -19.84 -18.79
N GLN A 186 -10.99 -20.19 -17.70
CA GLN A 186 -12.01 -19.35 -17.07
C GLN A 186 -11.43 -18.02 -16.59
N ARG A 187 -10.28 -18.06 -15.89
CA ARG A 187 -9.58 -16.84 -15.45
C ARG A 187 -9.16 -15.96 -16.63
N LEU A 188 -8.72 -16.57 -17.73
CA LEU A 188 -8.35 -15.83 -18.94
C LEU A 188 -9.57 -15.20 -19.62
N ASP A 189 -10.74 -15.87 -19.63
CA ASP A 189 -11.99 -15.28 -20.10
C ASP A 189 -12.49 -14.14 -19.17
N HIS A 190 -12.27 -14.27 -17.86
CA HIS A 190 -12.57 -13.21 -16.89
C HIS A 190 -11.67 -11.99 -17.12
N LEU A 191 -10.38 -12.21 -17.34
CA LEU A 191 -9.43 -11.16 -17.69
C LEU A 191 -9.86 -10.45 -18.98
N ALA A 192 -10.27 -11.19 -20.02
CA ALA A 192 -10.73 -10.62 -21.28
C ALA A 192 -11.92 -9.66 -21.07
N ARG A 193 -12.90 -10.06 -20.24
CA ARG A 193 -14.05 -9.22 -19.90
C ARG A 193 -13.63 -7.97 -19.13
N LEU A 194 -12.77 -8.13 -18.13
CA LEU A 194 -12.29 -7.01 -17.32
C LEU A 194 -11.53 -5.97 -18.15
N VAL A 195 -10.64 -6.42 -19.04
CA VAL A 195 -9.88 -5.54 -19.95
C VAL A 195 -10.83 -4.77 -20.87
N ALA A 196 -11.86 -5.43 -21.40
CA ALA A 196 -12.88 -4.76 -22.22
C ALA A 196 -13.64 -3.68 -21.44
N THR A 197 -14.05 -3.97 -20.20
CA THR A 197 -14.72 -2.99 -19.32
C THR A 197 -13.83 -1.79 -19.02
N CYS A 198 -12.57 -2.02 -18.65
CA CYS A 198 -11.62 -0.95 -18.38
C CYS A 198 -11.41 -0.06 -19.61
N LYS A 199 -11.23 -0.68 -20.78
CA LYS A 199 -11.03 0.02 -22.05
C LYS A 199 -12.23 0.91 -22.43
N GLN A 200 -13.46 0.47 -22.15
CA GLN A 200 -14.67 1.29 -22.38
C GLN A 200 -14.68 2.59 -21.56
N GLN A 201 -14.02 2.60 -20.40
CA GLN A 201 -13.90 3.77 -19.53
C GLN A 201 -12.59 4.56 -19.75
N GLY A 202 -11.81 4.20 -20.78
CA GLY A 202 -10.52 4.85 -21.08
C GLY A 202 -9.37 4.41 -20.17
N ILE A 203 -9.53 3.32 -19.42
CA ILE A 203 -8.52 2.79 -18.49
C ILE A 203 -7.81 1.58 -19.13
N GLY A 204 -6.49 1.66 -19.25
CA GLY A 204 -5.62 0.55 -19.63
C GLY A 204 -5.36 -0.41 -18.47
N MET A 205 -5.45 -1.72 -18.71
CA MET A 205 -5.08 -2.74 -17.72
C MET A 205 -3.63 -3.19 -17.91
N TYR A 206 -2.81 -3.03 -16.88
CA TYR A 206 -1.43 -3.51 -16.85
C TYR A 206 -1.32 -4.78 -16.00
N LEU A 207 -0.55 -5.77 -16.47
CA LEU A 207 -0.38 -7.04 -15.77
C LEU A 207 1.02 -7.13 -15.14
N TYR A 208 1.05 -7.40 -13.84
CA TYR A 208 2.30 -7.54 -13.12
C TYR A 208 2.94 -8.92 -13.37
N LEU A 209 4.19 -8.93 -13.84
CA LEU A 209 5.01 -10.13 -14.04
C LEU A 209 6.07 -10.27 -12.95
N ASN A 210 5.93 -11.33 -12.18
CA ASN A 210 6.98 -11.84 -11.30
C ASN A 210 7.11 -13.35 -11.52
N GLU A 211 7.58 -13.69 -12.72
CA GLU A 211 7.46 -15.02 -13.33
C GLU A 211 8.77 -15.47 -14.02
N PRO A 212 9.05 -16.77 -14.16
CA PRO A 212 8.25 -17.91 -13.67
C PRO A 212 8.31 -18.07 -12.15
N ARG A 213 7.23 -18.54 -11.52
CA ARG A 213 7.25 -18.90 -10.09
C ARG A 213 8.19 -20.07 -9.78
N TYR A 214 8.91 -19.95 -8.67
CA TYR A 214 9.71 -21.06 -8.11
C TYR A 214 8.82 -22.28 -7.81
N GLN A 215 9.45 -23.45 -7.72
CA GLN A 215 8.77 -24.72 -7.49
C GLN A 215 9.32 -25.41 -6.24
N PRO A 216 8.51 -26.23 -5.54
CA PRO A 216 9.00 -27.01 -4.40
C PRO A 216 10.07 -28.01 -4.84
N LEU A 217 10.98 -28.39 -3.94
CA LEU A 217 12.05 -29.37 -4.24
C LEU A 217 11.53 -30.72 -4.75
N SER A 218 10.30 -31.10 -4.41
CA SER A 218 9.62 -32.30 -4.92
C SER A 218 9.40 -32.26 -6.44
N PHE A 219 9.14 -31.08 -7.02
CA PHE A 219 8.98 -30.91 -8.47
C PHE A 219 10.25 -31.30 -9.23
N TYR A 220 11.41 -30.90 -8.71
CA TYR A 220 12.71 -31.16 -9.34
C TYR A 220 13.19 -32.60 -9.24
N LYS A 221 12.50 -33.47 -8.49
CA LYS A 221 12.74 -34.92 -8.56
C LYS A 221 12.32 -35.49 -9.92
N ALA A 222 11.23 -34.96 -10.49
CA ALA A 222 10.74 -35.33 -11.82
C ALA A 222 11.46 -34.54 -12.93
N TYR A 223 11.83 -33.29 -12.67
CA TYR A 223 12.46 -32.40 -13.65
C TYR A 223 13.81 -31.82 -13.16
N PRO A 224 14.83 -32.67 -12.92
CA PRO A 224 16.08 -32.23 -12.30
C PRO A 224 16.87 -31.22 -13.16
N SER A 225 16.74 -31.31 -14.49
CA SER A 225 17.41 -30.39 -15.43
C SER A 225 16.90 -28.95 -15.33
N PHE A 226 15.66 -28.73 -14.86
CA PHE A 226 15.05 -27.40 -14.77
C PHE A 226 15.51 -26.61 -13.54
N ARG A 227 16.11 -27.30 -12.56
CA ARG A 227 16.45 -26.74 -11.26
C ARG A 227 17.47 -25.62 -11.35
N GLY A 228 17.09 -24.43 -10.88
CA GLY A 228 17.97 -23.31 -10.62
C GLY A 228 18.49 -23.29 -9.17
N VAL A 229 18.77 -22.09 -8.67
CA VAL A 229 19.22 -21.88 -7.28
C VAL A 229 18.17 -22.34 -6.29
N THR A 230 18.60 -23.01 -5.22
CA THR A 230 17.76 -23.56 -4.15
C THR A 230 17.68 -22.62 -2.96
N ARG A 231 16.49 -22.49 -2.38
CA ARG A 231 16.16 -21.59 -1.27
C ARG A 231 15.14 -22.28 -0.37
N GLY A 232 15.58 -22.68 0.82
CA GLY A 232 14.76 -23.51 1.71
C GLY A 232 14.24 -24.75 0.99
N ASP A 233 12.92 -24.96 1.04
CA ASP A 233 12.25 -26.13 0.44
C ASP A 233 11.82 -25.94 -1.02
N SER A 234 12.34 -24.90 -1.67
CA SER A 234 12.02 -24.56 -3.06
C SER A 234 13.28 -24.24 -3.89
N ALA A 235 13.14 -24.22 -5.21
CA ALA A 235 14.18 -23.72 -6.11
C ALA A 235 13.60 -22.95 -7.29
N ALA A 236 14.37 -22.02 -7.85
CA ALA A 236 13.99 -21.25 -9.03
C ALA A 236 13.85 -22.16 -10.26
N LEU A 237 12.86 -21.89 -11.12
CA LEU A 237 12.83 -22.46 -12.47
C LEU A 237 13.90 -21.75 -13.31
N CYS A 238 14.94 -22.48 -13.73
CA CYS A 238 16.08 -21.88 -14.37
C CYS A 238 15.72 -21.35 -15.77
N THR A 239 15.68 -20.02 -15.94
CA THR A 239 15.32 -19.35 -17.20
C THR A 239 16.35 -19.55 -18.33
N SER A 240 17.52 -20.13 -18.04
CA SER A 240 18.48 -20.58 -19.08
C SER A 240 18.18 -21.97 -19.65
N VAL A 241 17.04 -22.57 -19.31
CA VAL A 241 16.60 -23.87 -19.83
C VAL A 241 15.58 -23.64 -20.96
N PRO A 242 15.78 -24.17 -22.18
CA PRO A 242 14.92 -23.90 -23.33
C PRO A 242 13.44 -24.19 -23.10
N GLU A 243 13.10 -25.26 -22.39
CA GLU A 243 11.72 -25.62 -22.07
C GLU A 243 11.06 -24.61 -21.13
N VAL A 244 11.82 -24.03 -20.19
CA VAL A 244 11.36 -22.95 -19.31
C VAL A 244 11.16 -21.66 -20.09
N GLN A 245 12.07 -21.35 -21.02
CA GLN A 245 11.93 -20.20 -21.93
C GLN A 245 10.70 -20.32 -22.82
N ALA A 246 10.47 -21.51 -23.40
CA ALA A 246 9.30 -21.79 -24.22
C ALA A 246 7.99 -21.62 -23.43
N TYR A 247 7.94 -22.11 -22.18
CA TYR A 247 6.80 -21.89 -21.29
C TYR A 247 6.49 -20.39 -21.10
N ILE A 248 7.50 -19.58 -20.77
CA ILE A 248 7.32 -18.13 -20.56
C ILE A 248 6.77 -17.47 -21.83
N VAL A 249 7.40 -17.71 -22.97
CA VAL A 249 7.00 -17.15 -24.28
C VAL A 249 5.59 -17.58 -24.65
N ASP A 250 5.28 -18.87 -24.54
CA ASP A 250 3.98 -19.43 -24.92
C ASP A 250 2.85 -18.98 -23.99
N SER A 251 3.12 -18.83 -22.69
CA SER A 251 2.16 -18.30 -21.73
C SER A 251 1.81 -16.84 -22.04
N ILE A 252 2.80 -15.97 -22.21
CA ILE A 252 2.53 -14.57 -22.58
C ILE A 252 1.82 -14.50 -23.94
N ALA A 253 2.27 -15.26 -24.93
CA ALA A 253 1.64 -15.31 -26.25
C ALA A 253 0.18 -15.75 -26.16
N ARG A 254 -0.16 -16.73 -25.31
CA ARG A 254 -1.55 -17.16 -25.10
C ARG A 254 -2.42 -16.05 -24.52
N VAL A 255 -1.90 -15.30 -23.54
CA VAL A 255 -2.62 -14.17 -22.95
C VAL A 255 -2.90 -13.11 -24.00
N VAL A 256 -1.87 -12.69 -24.76
CA VAL A 256 -2.00 -11.63 -25.77
C VAL A 256 -2.82 -12.08 -26.99
N GLU A 257 -2.72 -13.34 -27.41
CA GLU A 257 -3.56 -13.90 -28.48
C GLU A 257 -5.06 -13.79 -28.14
N LYS A 258 -5.41 -14.03 -26.88
CA LYS A 258 -6.80 -13.99 -26.40
C LYS A 258 -7.25 -12.57 -26.02
N VAL A 259 -6.36 -11.77 -25.45
CA VAL A 259 -6.65 -10.44 -24.89
C VAL A 259 -5.61 -9.42 -25.39
N PRO A 260 -5.62 -9.08 -26.69
CA PRO A 260 -4.61 -8.19 -27.28
C PRO A 260 -4.73 -6.73 -26.81
N ASP A 261 -5.85 -6.39 -26.16
CA ASP A 261 -6.17 -5.06 -25.63
C ASP A 261 -5.64 -4.83 -24.20
N VAL A 262 -4.92 -5.78 -23.60
CA VAL A 262 -4.12 -5.51 -22.39
C VAL A 262 -3.18 -4.34 -22.69
N ALA A 263 -3.15 -3.33 -21.82
CA ALA A 263 -2.38 -2.12 -22.08
C ALA A 263 -0.87 -2.36 -21.95
N GLY A 264 -0.47 -3.24 -21.02
CA GLY A 264 0.92 -3.62 -20.90
C GLY A 264 1.18 -4.69 -19.86
N PHE A 265 2.45 -5.08 -19.81
CA PHE A 265 3.05 -5.86 -18.75
C PHE A 265 4.12 -5.03 -18.08
N PHE A 266 4.27 -5.15 -16.78
CA PHE A 266 5.44 -4.62 -16.08
C PHE A 266 6.07 -5.72 -15.23
N SER A 267 7.39 -5.73 -15.13
CA SER A 267 8.13 -6.83 -14.50
C SER A 267 8.97 -6.35 -13.33
N ILE A 268 8.98 -7.14 -12.26
CA ILE A 268 10.02 -7.09 -11.23
C ILE A 268 10.83 -8.37 -11.38
N THR A 269 12.13 -8.23 -11.60
CA THR A 269 13.03 -9.36 -11.85
C THR A 269 13.96 -9.65 -10.67
N ALA A 270 14.13 -8.70 -9.75
CA ALA A 270 14.85 -8.90 -8.50
C ALA A 270 13.96 -8.61 -7.28
N SER A 271 14.29 -9.20 -6.13
CA SER A 271 13.67 -8.96 -4.80
C SER A 271 12.38 -9.71 -4.41
N GLU A 272 11.30 -9.72 -5.18
CA GLU A 272 10.04 -10.29 -4.66
C GLU A 272 10.05 -11.83 -4.66
N ASN A 273 9.51 -12.47 -5.70
CA ASN A 273 9.66 -13.90 -5.89
C ASN A 273 10.97 -14.22 -6.63
N PRO A 274 11.59 -15.37 -6.35
CA PRO A 274 12.73 -15.85 -7.12
C PRO A 274 12.31 -16.36 -8.50
N THR A 275 12.22 -15.42 -9.45
CA THR A 275 11.80 -15.65 -10.84
C THR A 275 12.89 -16.24 -11.72
N HIS A 276 14.14 -16.03 -11.35
CA HIS A 276 15.31 -16.63 -11.97
C HIS A 276 16.41 -16.82 -10.92
N CYS A 277 17.54 -17.41 -11.32
CA CYS A 277 18.64 -17.72 -10.41
C CYS A 277 19.28 -16.49 -9.73
N TRP A 278 19.17 -15.31 -10.34
CA TRP A 278 19.79 -14.06 -9.86
C TRP A 278 18.82 -13.15 -9.08
N SER A 279 17.53 -13.49 -8.93
CA SER A 279 16.51 -12.60 -8.33
C SER A 279 16.83 -12.14 -6.90
N HIS A 280 17.54 -12.95 -6.11
CA HIS A 280 18.21 -12.49 -4.88
C HIS A 280 19.68 -12.88 -4.87
N PHE A 281 20.38 -12.58 -5.95
CA PHE A 281 21.85 -12.44 -5.96
C PHE A 281 22.67 -13.73 -5.78
N GLN A 282 22.04 -14.90 -5.80
CA GLN A 282 22.67 -16.21 -5.58
C GLN A 282 22.93 -16.97 -6.89
N GLY A 283 22.91 -16.29 -8.05
CA GLY A 283 22.94 -16.96 -9.35
C GLY A 283 24.21 -17.75 -9.64
N MET A 284 25.29 -17.47 -8.91
CA MET A 284 26.55 -18.25 -8.95
C MET A 284 26.36 -19.73 -8.60
N ASP A 285 25.38 -20.06 -7.77
CA ASP A 285 25.10 -21.45 -7.38
C ASP A 285 24.41 -22.26 -8.49
N CYS A 286 24.01 -21.61 -9.59
CA CYS A 286 23.48 -22.27 -10.76
C CYS A 286 24.59 -22.44 -11.82
N PRO A 287 24.90 -23.68 -12.26
CA PRO A 287 25.98 -23.91 -13.24
C PRO A 287 25.70 -23.31 -14.62
N ARG A 288 24.44 -22.95 -14.90
CA ARG A 288 24.02 -22.29 -16.16
C ARG A 288 24.00 -20.76 -16.04
N CYS A 289 23.40 -20.23 -14.98
CA CYS A 289 23.23 -18.79 -14.82
C CYS A 289 24.47 -18.09 -14.22
N GLY A 290 25.29 -18.80 -13.45
CA GLY A 290 26.50 -18.25 -12.83
C GLY A 290 27.46 -17.65 -13.87
N PRO A 291 27.91 -18.42 -14.88
CA PRO A 291 28.80 -17.91 -15.93
C PRO A 291 28.24 -16.78 -16.78
N ARG A 292 26.91 -16.63 -16.83
CA ARG A 292 26.23 -15.59 -17.62
C ARG A 292 26.12 -14.25 -16.89
N GLY A 293 26.19 -14.28 -15.56
CA GLY A 293 25.96 -13.10 -14.72
C GLY A 293 24.49 -12.64 -14.66
N PRO A 294 24.18 -11.70 -13.76
CA PRO A 294 22.82 -11.19 -13.56
C PRO A 294 22.31 -10.41 -14.78
N GLU A 295 23.18 -9.63 -15.42
CA GLU A 295 22.81 -8.71 -16.49
C GLU A 295 22.21 -9.45 -17.71
N ALA A 296 22.92 -10.47 -18.20
CA ALA A 296 22.45 -11.28 -19.33
C ALA A 296 21.19 -12.10 -18.99
N VAL A 297 21.06 -12.59 -17.76
CA VAL A 297 19.90 -13.40 -17.34
C VAL A 297 18.64 -12.53 -17.20
N ILE A 298 18.77 -11.33 -16.65
CA ILE A 298 17.64 -10.39 -16.50
C ILE A 298 17.21 -9.82 -17.86
N ALA A 299 18.17 -9.46 -18.72
CA ALA A 299 17.86 -8.99 -20.07
C ALA A 299 17.20 -10.08 -20.93
N GLU A 300 17.67 -11.33 -20.85
CA GLU A 300 17.04 -12.47 -21.53
C GLU A 300 15.61 -12.67 -21.05
N LEU A 301 15.34 -12.61 -19.74
CA LEU A 301 13.99 -12.78 -19.21
C LEU A 301 13.00 -11.75 -19.77
N ASN A 302 13.38 -10.47 -19.81
CA ASN A 302 12.55 -9.43 -20.41
C ASN A 302 12.41 -9.61 -21.94
N THR A 303 13.44 -10.11 -22.61
CA THR A 303 13.38 -10.46 -24.04
C THR A 303 12.39 -11.60 -24.31
N LEU A 304 12.30 -12.59 -23.42
CA LEU A 304 11.31 -13.67 -23.52
C LEU A 304 9.88 -13.13 -23.38
N TYR A 305 9.64 -12.18 -22.46
CA TYR A 305 8.34 -11.53 -22.36
C TYR A 305 7.98 -10.77 -23.63
N ALA A 306 8.90 -9.94 -24.15
CA ALA A 306 8.67 -9.19 -25.40
C ALA A 306 8.40 -10.12 -26.59
N THR A 307 9.14 -11.22 -26.68
CA THR A 307 8.94 -12.26 -27.70
C THR A 307 7.55 -12.88 -27.59
N GLY A 308 7.10 -13.19 -26.37
CA GLY A 308 5.75 -13.69 -26.11
C GLY A 308 4.67 -12.70 -26.54
N ILE A 309 4.84 -11.41 -26.22
CA ILE A 309 3.91 -10.34 -26.62
C ILE A 309 3.77 -10.29 -28.15
N GLN A 310 4.90 -10.22 -28.87
CA GLN A 310 4.89 -10.17 -30.33
C GLN A 310 4.22 -11.42 -30.93
N LYS A 311 4.63 -12.61 -30.48
CA LYS A 311 4.08 -13.89 -30.95
C LYS A 311 2.57 -13.97 -30.73
N GLY A 312 2.08 -13.53 -29.57
CA GLY A 312 0.66 -13.50 -29.27
C GLY A 312 -0.12 -12.53 -30.15
N LEU A 313 0.43 -11.34 -30.41
CA LEU A 313 -0.20 -10.34 -31.28
C LEU A 313 -0.27 -10.81 -32.74
N GLU A 314 0.79 -11.42 -33.26
CA GLU A 314 0.82 -12.05 -34.58
C GLU A 314 -0.21 -13.18 -34.68
N ALA A 315 -0.30 -14.03 -33.65
CA ALA A 315 -1.30 -15.09 -33.58
C ALA A 315 -2.73 -14.54 -33.56
N HIS A 316 -2.99 -13.47 -32.80
CA HIS A 316 -4.29 -12.78 -32.77
C HIS A 316 -4.67 -12.28 -34.16
N ARG A 317 -3.76 -11.54 -34.82
CA ARG A 317 -3.99 -11.02 -36.18
C ARG A 317 -4.26 -12.13 -37.18
N LYS A 318 -3.49 -13.22 -37.10
CA LYS A 318 -3.61 -14.34 -38.05
C LYS A 318 -4.88 -15.17 -37.84
N LYS A 319 -5.29 -15.42 -36.60
CA LYS A 319 -6.34 -16.41 -36.27
C LYS A 319 -7.65 -15.82 -35.81
N VAL A 320 -7.64 -14.61 -35.25
CA VAL A 320 -8.79 -14.00 -34.57
C VAL A 320 -9.29 -12.78 -35.33
N ASN A 321 -8.44 -11.78 -35.58
CA ASN A 321 -8.82 -10.56 -36.26
C ASN A 321 -7.67 -9.95 -37.08
N ALA A 322 -7.66 -10.22 -38.39
CA ALA A 322 -6.66 -9.71 -39.34
C ALA A 322 -6.62 -8.18 -39.47
N HIS A 323 -7.68 -7.50 -39.04
CA HIS A 323 -7.79 -6.05 -39.08
C HIS A 323 -7.51 -5.38 -37.73
N PHE A 324 -7.02 -6.13 -36.72
CA PHE A 324 -6.66 -5.55 -35.42
C PHE A 324 -5.58 -4.47 -35.57
N GLN A 325 -5.97 -3.21 -35.38
CA GLN A 325 -5.11 -2.03 -35.51
C GLN A 325 -4.40 -1.64 -34.19
N GLY A 326 -4.67 -2.34 -33.09
CA GLY A 326 -4.01 -2.04 -31.82
C GLY A 326 -2.50 -2.30 -31.90
N SER A 327 -1.73 -1.46 -31.19
CA SER A 327 -0.27 -1.63 -31.01
C SER A 327 0.08 -2.89 -30.22
N GLY A 328 -0.87 -3.43 -29.45
CA GLY A 328 -0.65 -4.49 -28.48
C GLY A 328 -0.05 -3.96 -27.17
N PRO A 329 0.19 -4.86 -26.21
CA PRO A 329 0.67 -4.51 -24.87
C PRO A 329 2.09 -3.93 -24.88
N ARG A 330 2.33 -2.88 -24.09
CA ARG A 330 3.68 -2.36 -23.81
C ARG A 330 4.39 -3.24 -22.78
N LEU A 331 5.72 -3.37 -22.87
CA LEU A 331 6.54 -3.98 -21.82
C LEU A 331 7.25 -2.89 -21.00
N ILE A 332 7.17 -2.99 -19.68
CA ILE A 332 7.85 -2.08 -18.74
C ILE A 332 8.77 -2.93 -17.86
N ALA A 333 10.08 -2.76 -18.01
CA ALA A 333 11.05 -3.37 -17.11
C ALA A 333 11.20 -2.47 -15.88
N TRP A 334 10.74 -2.92 -14.72
CA TRP A 334 10.99 -2.20 -13.48
C TRP A 334 12.29 -2.69 -12.87
N ASP A 335 13.22 -1.76 -12.67
CA ASP A 335 14.53 -2.01 -12.09
C ASP A 335 14.51 -2.30 -10.57
N TRP A 336 13.33 -2.65 -10.05
CA TRP A 336 13.12 -2.88 -8.64
C TRP A 336 14.03 -4.00 -8.13
N GLY A 337 14.79 -3.74 -7.07
CA GLY A 337 15.72 -4.69 -6.46
C GLY A 337 17.02 -4.92 -7.25
N TRP A 338 17.23 -4.27 -8.41
CA TRP A 338 18.51 -4.35 -9.11
C TRP A 338 19.61 -3.69 -8.29
N ARG A 339 20.74 -4.39 -8.15
CA ARG A 339 21.93 -3.86 -7.47
C ARG A 339 22.57 -2.74 -8.28
N ASP A 340 23.31 -1.90 -7.57
CA ASP A 340 24.14 -0.88 -8.20
C ASP A 340 25.08 -1.49 -9.25
N GLY A 341 25.15 -0.80 -10.40
CA GLY A 341 25.94 -1.22 -11.56
C GLY A 341 25.20 -2.12 -12.54
N TRP A 342 24.19 -2.90 -12.11
CA TRP A 342 23.52 -3.85 -13.00
C TRP A 342 22.79 -3.20 -14.18
N ALA A 343 22.20 -2.02 -13.96
CA ALA A 343 21.45 -1.32 -15.01
C ALA A 343 22.33 -1.02 -16.24
N ALA A 344 23.62 -0.73 -16.06
CA ALA A 344 24.53 -0.40 -17.16
C ALA A 344 24.75 -1.58 -18.12
N GLY A 345 24.65 -2.82 -17.64
CA GLY A 345 24.71 -4.01 -18.49
C GLY A 345 23.35 -4.53 -18.93
N ILE A 346 22.30 -4.38 -18.11
CA ILE A 346 20.94 -4.86 -18.45
C ILE A 346 20.29 -3.98 -19.52
N VAL A 347 20.25 -2.67 -19.29
CA VAL A 347 19.45 -1.72 -20.09
C VAL A 347 19.83 -1.73 -21.58
N PRO A 348 21.11 -1.77 -21.98
CA PRO A 348 21.49 -1.84 -23.40
C PRO A 348 21.03 -3.12 -24.11
N GLN A 349 20.72 -4.17 -23.35
CA GLN A 349 20.29 -5.47 -23.87
C GLN A 349 18.76 -5.65 -23.84
N LEU A 350 18.01 -4.66 -23.33
CA LEU A 350 16.55 -4.72 -23.33
C LEU A 350 15.99 -4.54 -24.76
N PRO A 351 14.84 -5.16 -25.09
CA PRO A 351 14.19 -4.94 -26.37
C PRO A 351 13.80 -3.48 -26.58
N GLU A 352 13.94 -2.96 -27.81
CA GLU A 352 13.72 -1.53 -28.16
C GLU A 352 12.35 -0.97 -27.75
N GLN A 353 11.31 -1.80 -27.70
CA GLN A 353 9.94 -1.39 -27.35
C GLN A 353 9.66 -1.40 -25.83
N THR A 354 10.69 -1.66 -25.02
CA THR A 354 10.58 -1.71 -23.56
C THR A 354 10.75 -0.33 -22.95
N ALA A 355 9.89 0.05 -22.00
CA ALA A 355 10.15 1.20 -21.14
C ALA A 355 10.93 0.76 -19.89
N LEU A 356 11.89 1.56 -19.43
CA LEU A 356 12.54 1.36 -18.14
C LEU A 356 11.79 2.15 -17.06
N MET A 357 11.38 1.49 -15.99
CA MET A 357 10.80 2.15 -14.82
C MET A 357 11.75 2.10 -13.63
N SER A 358 11.92 3.23 -12.95
CA SER A 358 12.63 3.33 -11.67
C SER A 358 11.76 4.01 -10.62
N VAL A 359 11.92 3.63 -9.35
CA VAL A 359 11.40 4.42 -8.22
C VAL A 359 12.08 5.78 -8.26
N SER A 360 11.30 6.84 -8.28
CA SER A 360 11.82 8.19 -8.52
C SER A 360 12.72 8.66 -7.40
N GLU A 361 12.34 8.39 -6.16
CA GLU A 361 12.93 8.93 -4.94
C GLU A 361 14.21 8.20 -4.52
N TRP A 362 14.56 7.08 -5.16
CA TRP A 362 15.68 6.25 -4.73
C TRP A 362 17.04 6.96 -4.73
N ASP A 363 17.81 6.65 -3.69
CA ASP A 363 19.08 7.27 -3.30
C ASP A 363 18.99 8.78 -2.98
N LEU A 364 17.80 9.38 -2.92
CA LEU A 364 17.67 10.80 -2.60
C LEU A 364 18.24 11.04 -1.19
N PRO A 365 19.32 11.84 -1.04
CA PRO A 365 19.85 12.17 0.27
C PRO A 365 18.88 13.11 0.99
N ILE A 366 18.64 12.82 2.26
CA ILE A 366 17.78 13.63 3.14
C ILE A 366 18.43 13.80 4.50
N GLU A 367 18.02 14.87 5.19
CA GLU A 367 18.39 15.12 6.58
C GLU A 367 17.13 15.44 7.37
N ARG A 368 16.94 14.79 8.52
CA ARG A 368 15.78 14.98 9.42
C ARG A 368 16.27 15.05 10.86
N GLY A 369 15.96 16.14 11.56
CA GLY A 369 16.42 16.34 12.94
C GLY A 369 17.94 16.21 13.13
N GLY A 370 18.73 16.59 12.12
CA GLY A 370 20.20 16.48 12.14
C GLY A 370 20.76 15.09 11.80
N VAL A 371 19.92 14.11 11.44
CA VAL A 371 20.35 12.77 11.02
C VAL A 371 20.27 12.65 9.52
N GLN A 372 21.40 12.28 8.90
CA GLN A 372 21.51 12.07 7.45
C GLN A 372 21.18 10.63 7.07
N THR A 373 20.44 10.47 5.99
CA THR A 373 20.11 9.17 5.39
C THR A 373 19.76 9.33 3.92
N SER A 374 19.46 8.24 3.24
CA SER A 374 18.92 8.23 1.88
C SER A 374 17.58 7.51 1.81
N VAL A 375 16.82 7.85 0.79
CA VAL A 375 15.53 7.23 0.48
C VAL A 375 15.75 5.87 -0.20
N GLY A 376 15.24 4.81 0.41
CA GLY A 376 15.38 3.41 -0.02
C GLY A 376 14.09 2.75 -0.48
N GLU A 377 12.99 3.51 -0.53
CA GLU A 377 11.64 3.10 -0.89
C GLU A 377 10.92 4.31 -1.54
N TYR A 378 9.75 4.15 -2.16
CA TYR A 378 8.96 5.31 -2.61
C TYR A 378 8.51 6.22 -1.45
N SER A 379 8.31 7.52 -1.69
CA SER A 379 8.05 8.49 -0.61
C SER A 379 7.22 9.70 -1.04
N ILE A 380 6.38 10.19 -0.14
CA ILE A 380 5.71 11.49 -0.23
C ILE A 380 6.44 12.56 0.60
N SER A 381 7.13 12.20 1.70
CA SER A 381 7.86 13.18 2.53
C SER A 381 9.20 13.63 1.92
N ALA A 382 9.68 12.90 0.91
CA ALA A 382 10.92 13.17 0.22
C ALA A 382 10.67 13.34 -1.30
N VAL A 383 10.83 14.56 -1.79
CA VAL A 383 10.49 14.93 -3.17
C VAL A 383 11.63 14.55 -4.12
N GLY A 384 11.42 13.53 -4.94
CA GLY A 384 12.39 13.07 -5.95
C GLY A 384 12.50 13.99 -7.17
N PRO A 385 13.26 13.61 -8.21
CA PRO A 385 13.96 12.34 -8.34
C PRO A 385 15.33 12.30 -7.66
N GLY A 386 15.68 11.15 -7.09
CA GLY A 386 16.97 10.84 -6.51
C GLY A 386 18.03 10.42 -7.54
N PRO A 387 19.31 10.36 -7.14
CA PRO A 387 20.43 10.08 -8.03
C PRO A 387 20.35 8.73 -8.75
N ARG A 388 19.81 7.68 -8.11
CA ARG A 388 19.70 6.35 -8.73
C ARG A 388 18.81 6.38 -9.96
N ALA A 389 17.61 6.94 -9.80
CA ALA A 389 16.61 7.02 -10.85
C ALA A 389 17.14 7.80 -12.05
N LYS A 390 17.76 8.96 -11.80
CA LYS A 390 18.39 9.80 -12.83
C LYS A 390 19.42 9.02 -13.64
N ARG A 391 20.37 8.35 -12.97
CA ARG A 391 21.40 7.54 -13.65
C ARG A 391 20.78 6.46 -14.54
N HIS A 392 19.75 5.76 -14.06
CA HIS A 392 19.13 4.68 -14.82
C HIS A 392 18.32 5.19 -16.02
N TRP A 393 17.59 6.30 -15.85
CA TRP A 393 16.88 6.95 -16.95
C TRP A 393 17.83 7.51 -18.01
N GLU A 394 18.98 8.07 -17.61
CA GLU A 394 20.02 8.50 -18.56
C GLU A 394 20.53 7.32 -19.40
N ILE A 395 20.78 6.16 -18.80
CA ILE A 395 21.19 4.94 -19.53
C ILE A 395 20.07 4.50 -20.50
N ALA A 396 18.81 4.51 -20.06
CA ALA A 396 17.67 4.17 -20.90
C ALA A 396 17.53 5.10 -22.11
N GLN A 397 17.61 6.41 -21.89
CA GLN A 397 17.52 7.42 -22.94
C GLN A 397 18.66 7.31 -23.95
N GLN A 398 19.89 7.02 -23.50
CA GLN A 398 21.03 6.78 -24.39
C GLN A 398 20.83 5.58 -25.33
N HIS A 399 20.00 4.61 -24.93
CA HIS A 399 19.67 3.42 -25.73
C HIS A 399 18.28 3.50 -26.38
N GLY A 400 17.66 4.69 -26.40
CA GLY A 400 16.38 4.92 -27.07
C GLY A 400 15.16 4.36 -26.35
N LEU A 401 15.28 3.92 -25.09
CA LEU A 401 14.16 3.42 -24.31
C LEU A 401 13.41 4.59 -23.63
N GLU A 402 12.08 4.46 -23.55
CA GLU A 402 11.27 5.39 -22.75
C GLU A 402 11.57 5.23 -21.25
N SER A 403 11.55 6.34 -20.52
CA SER A 403 11.78 6.36 -19.07
C SER A 403 10.47 6.63 -18.32
N PHE A 404 10.11 5.70 -17.43
CA PHE A 404 8.95 5.76 -16.56
C PHE A 404 9.38 5.91 -15.11
N ALA A 405 8.54 6.54 -14.30
CA ALA A 405 8.76 6.69 -12.87
C ALA A 405 7.70 5.93 -12.07
N LYS A 406 8.14 5.16 -11.09
CA LYS A 406 7.30 4.76 -9.97
C LYS A 406 7.36 5.87 -8.91
N ILE A 407 6.20 6.35 -8.49
CA ILE A 407 6.01 7.29 -7.38
C ILE A 407 4.86 6.85 -6.49
N GLN A 408 4.74 7.38 -5.28
CA GLN A 408 3.47 7.37 -4.55
C GLN A 408 2.83 8.75 -4.63
N ALA A 409 1.73 8.86 -5.35
CA ALA A 409 0.97 10.10 -5.41
C ALA A 409 -0.19 10.09 -4.41
N GLY A 410 -0.88 8.96 -4.22
CA GLY A 410 -2.00 8.87 -3.28
C GLY A 410 -1.54 8.73 -1.84
N THR A 411 -1.10 7.53 -1.48
CA THR A 411 -0.63 7.16 -0.13
C THR A 411 0.66 6.34 -0.22
N THR A 412 1.34 6.18 0.91
CA THR A 412 2.64 5.50 1.01
C THR A 412 2.75 4.79 2.37
N TRP A 413 3.75 3.94 2.54
CA TRP A 413 4.01 3.26 3.82
C TRP A 413 4.42 4.24 4.95
N GLU A 414 4.57 5.52 4.66
CA GLU A 414 4.75 6.54 5.71
C GLU A 414 3.44 6.83 6.46
N CYS A 415 2.27 6.59 5.84
CA CYS A 415 0.95 6.80 6.43
C CYS A 415 -0.17 6.00 5.72
N GLY A 416 0.06 4.70 5.49
CA GLY A 416 -0.80 3.85 4.66
C GLY A 416 -2.24 3.63 5.16
N GLY A 417 -2.55 3.91 6.43
CA GLY A 417 -3.89 3.71 6.99
C GLY A 417 -4.91 4.78 6.60
N LEU A 418 -4.58 5.68 5.69
CA LEU A 418 -5.44 6.75 5.20
C LEU A 418 -5.52 6.71 3.66
N PRO A 419 -6.64 7.17 3.05
CA PRO A 419 -6.85 7.10 1.61
C PRO A 419 -5.78 7.86 0.81
N TYR A 420 -5.23 8.92 1.38
CA TYR A 420 -4.10 9.69 0.86
C TYR A 420 -3.47 10.52 1.99
N VAL A 421 -2.26 11.02 1.75
CA VAL A 421 -1.61 12.02 2.61
C VAL A 421 -1.78 13.40 1.97
N PRO A 422 -2.36 14.41 2.64
CA PRO A 422 -2.65 15.71 2.04
C PRO A 422 -1.40 16.62 1.96
N ALA A 423 -0.28 16.06 1.51
CA ALA A 423 0.97 16.74 1.23
C ALA A 423 1.03 17.14 -0.26
N LEU A 424 0.03 17.92 -0.71
CA LEU A 424 -0.20 18.17 -2.14
C LEU A 424 0.97 18.90 -2.81
N GLU A 425 1.62 19.84 -2.11
CA GLU A 425 2.79 20.55 -2.63
C GLU A 425 3.93 19.57 -2.93
N ASN A 426 4.19 18.60 -2.05
CA ASN A 426 5.23 17.59 -2.29
C ASN A 426 4.95 16.83 -3.58
N VAL A 427 3.71 16.37 -3.77
CA VAL A 427 3.30 15.61 -4.96
C VAL A 427 3.35 16.47 -6.22
N ALA A 428 2.88 17.72 -6.15
CA ALA A 428 2.91 18.67 -7.27
C ALA A 428 4.35 19.00 -7.69
N GLN A 429 5.23 19.30 -6.72
CA GLN A 429 6.64 19.54 -6.98
C GLN A 429 7.33 18.31 -7.56
N HIS A 430 6.98 17.11 -7.08
CA HIS A 430 7.52 15.87 -7.62
C HIS A 430 7.09 15.66 -9.08
N ALA A 431 5.81 15.88 -9.40
CA ALA A 431 5.31 15.81 -10.76
C ALA A 431 6.00 16.82 -11.68
N VAL A 432 6.24 18.05 -11.22
CA VAL A 432 6.99 19.07 -11.98
C VAL A 432 8.42 18.58 -12.25
N ASN A 433 9.11 18.05 -11.23
CA ASN A 433 10.47 17.52 -11.39
C ASN A 433 10.54 16.38 -12.42
N LEU A 434 9.52 15.50 -12.46
CA LEU A 434 9.43 14.39 -13.40
C LEU A 434 9.14 14.85 -14.83
N ARG A 435 8.25 15.84 -14.98
CA ARG A 435 7.96 16.49 -16.26
C ARG A 435 9.24 17.07 -16.86
N ASP A 436 9.97 17.83 -16.04
CA ASP A 436 11.19 18.53 -16.45
C ASP A 436 12.34 17.53 -16.73
N ALA A 437 12.33 16.36 -16.07
CA ALA A 437 13.23 15.23 -16.38
C ALA A 437 12.83 14.43 -17.64
N GLY A 438 11.75 14.81 -18.33
CA GLY A 438 11.31 14.17 -19.58
C GLY A 438 10.66 12.80 -19.40
N ILE A 439 10.20 12.47 -18.19
CA ILE A 439 9.54 11.20 -17.87
C ILE A 439 8.22 11.08 -18.63
N LYS A 440 7.99 9.90 -19.23
CA LYS A 440 6.84 9.67 -20.12
C LYS A 440 5.70 8.93 -19.45
N GLY A 441 5.96 8.01 -18.52
CA GLY A 441 4.95 7.22 -17.85
C GLY A 441 5.12 7.24 -16.34
N LEU A 442 4.02 7.16 -15.62
CA LEU A 442 3.96 7.16 -14.16
C LEU A 442 3.19 5.94 -13.66
N MET A 443 3.82 5.23 -12.73
CA MET A 443 3.11 4.33 -11.83
C MET A 443 2.86 5.08 -10.51
N THR A 444 1.61 5.45 -10.22
CA THR A 444 1.23 6.39 -9.15
C THR A 444 0.89 5.75 -7.81
N GLY A 445 0.70 4.42 -7.80
CA GLY A 445 0.30 3.61 -6.64
C GLY A 445 0.96 2.23 -6.66
N TRP A 446 1.24 1.64 -5.50
CA TRP A 446 1.64 0.22 -5.38
C TRP A 446 0.50 -0.58 -4.74
N THR A 447 0.76 -1.77 -4.20
CA THR A 447 -0.24 -2.67 -3.61
C THR A 447 -1.11 -1.99 -2.57
N LEU A 448 -0.59 -0.96 -1.89
CA LEU A 448 -1.33 -0.14 -0.94
C LEU A 448 -2.55 0.62 -1.47
N GLY A 449 -2.74 0.62 -2.79
CA GLY A 449 -3.90 1.21 -3.45
C GLY A 449 -3.73 2.69 -3.73
N GLY A 450 -4.55 3.20 -4.64
CA GLY A 450 -4.69 4.63 -4.90
C GLY A 450 -6.15 5.03 -4.79
N TYR A 451 -6.51 5.81 -3.76
CA TYR A 451 -7.85 6.37 -3.64
C TYR A 451 -8.10 7.34 -4.82
N PRO A 452 -9.02 7.03 -5.74
CA PRO A 452 -9.19 7.85 -6.94
C PRO A 452 -9.66 9.26 -6.55
N GLY A 453 -10.43 9.47 -5.49
CA GLY A 453 -10.85 10.82 -5.09
C GLY A 453 -9.76 11.71 -4.50
N SER A 454 -8.48 11.32 -4.47
CA SER A 454 -7.39 12.10 -3.87
C SER A 454 -7.07 13.38 -4.69
N PRO A 455 -6.92 14.56 -4.06
CA PRO A 455 -6.39 15.76 -4.75
C PRO A 455 -4.97 15.55 -5.29
N ASN A 456 -4.18 14.66 -4.68
CA ASN A 456 -2.83 14.35 -5.14
C ASN A 456 -2.79 13.72 -6.53
N LEU A 457 -3.74 12.85 -6.88
CA LEU A 457 -3.77 12.26 -8.22
C LEU A 457 -4.15 13.31 -9.26
N GLU A 458 -5.06 14.19 -8.89
CA GLU A 458 -5.51 15.28 -9.73
C GLU A 458 -4.40 16.29 -10.02
N VAL A 459 -3.61 16.70 -9.01
CA VAL A 459 -2.51 17.66 -9.26
C VAL A 459 -1.44 17.08 -10.18
N VAL A 460 -1.18 15.77 -10.13
CA VAL A 460 -0.30 15.09 -11.10
C VAL A 460 -0.86 15.20 -12.51
N SER A 461 -2.18 15.04 -12.66
CA SER A 461 -2.87 15.21 -13.95
C SER A 461 -2.77 16.64 -14.47
N VAL A 462 -3.02 17.64 -13.60
CA VAL A 462 -2.95 19.07 -13.94
C VAL A 462 -1.53 19.45 -14.36
N VAL A 463 -0.50 19.08 -13.58
CA VAL A 463 0.91 19.34 -13.93
C VAL A 463 1.29 18.69 -15.25
N GLY A 464 0.81 17.47 -15.49
CA GLY A 464 1.05 16.77 -16.76
C GLY A 464 0.33 17.42 -17.95
N SER A 465 -0.75 18.18 -17.73
CA SER A 465 -1.57 18.76 -18.81
C SER A 465 -1.01 20.00 -19.46
N ASP A 466 -0.18 20.75 -18.75
CA ASP A 466 0.42 21.98 -19.24
C ASP A 466 1.85 22.12 -18.69
N ALA A 467 2.82 22.15 -19.61
CA ALA A 467 4.23 22.21 -19.27
C ALA A 467 4.68 23.57 -18.70
N SER A 468 3.84 24.60 -18.80
CA SER A 468 4.14 25.93 -18.27
C SER A 468 3.70 26.12 -16.81
N LEU A 469 2.84 25.25 -16.29
CA LEU A 469 2.31 25.39 -14.94
C LEU A 469 3.40 25.23 -13.88
N SER A 470 3.45 26.21 -12.97
CA SER A 470 4.17 26.10 -11.70
C SER A 470 3.41 25.24 -10.69
N VAL A 471 4.09 24.86 -9.62
CA VAL A 471 3.50 24.10 -8.50
C VAL A 471 2.29 24.81 -7.90
N ARG A 472 2.39 26.11 -7.63
CA ARG A 472 1.28 26.87 -7.03
C ARG A 472 0.10 26.99 -7.98
N GLU A 473 0.32 27.26 -9.26
CA GLU A 473 -0.76 27.36 -10.26
C GLU A 473 -1.50 26.03 -10.42
N ALA A 474 -0.78 24.91 -10.46
CA ALA A 474 -1.40 23.58 -10.53
C ALA A 474 -2.26 23.29 -9.29
N MET A 475 -1.76 23.56 -8.08
CA MET A 475 -2.54 23.41 -6.85
C MET A 475 -3.75 24.35 -6.81
N GLN A 476 -3.59 25.58 -7.31
CA GLN A 476 -4.68 26.57 -7.37
C GLN A 476 -5.82 26.06 -8.27
N GLN A 477 -5.52 25.49 -9.44
CA GLN A 477 -6.55 24.91 -10.32
C GLN A 477 -7.32 23.76 -9.65
N VAL A 478 -6.61 22.88 -8.95
CA VAL A 478 -7.22 21.80 -8.16
C VAL A 478 -8.11 22.39 -7.06
N ALA A 479 -7.60 23.39 -6.33
CA ALA A 479 -8.31 24.01 -5.22
C ALA A 479 -9.58 24.76 -5.67
N GLU A 480 -9.51 25.51 -6.77
CA GLU A 480 -10.66 26.24 -7.33
C GLU A 480 -11.78 25.30 -7.75
N ARG A 481 -11.42 24.16 -8.37
CA ARG A 481 -12.40 23.16 -8.78
C ARG A 481 -13.08 22.48 -7.60
N ARG A 482 -12.34 22.19 -6.53
CA ARG A 482 -12.83 21.40 -5.38
C ARG A 482 -13.46 22.24 -4.28
N TYR A 483 -12.95 23.45 -4.06
CA TYR A 483 -13.29 24.27 -2.89
C TYR A 483 -13.76 25.69 -3.23
N GLY A 484 -13.80 26.05 -4.52
CA GLY A 484 -14.35 27.31 -4.99
C GLY A 484 -13.77 28.53 -4.25
N PRO A 485 -14.58 29.36 -3.56
CA PRO A 485 -14.09 30.52 -2.82
C PRO A 485 -13.03 30.22 -1.73
N ALA A 486 -12.97 28.99 -1.22
CA ALA A 486 -11.98 28.58 -0.22
C ALA A 486 -10.62 28.14 -0.81
N ALA A 487 -10.45 28.21 -2.14
CA ALA A 487 -9.28 27.68 -2.83
C ALA A 487 -7.95 28.21 -2.31
N GLU A 488 -7.81 29.53 -2.13
CA GLU A 488 -6.58 30.14 -1.64
C GLU A 488 -6.20 29.64 -0.24
N ALA A 489 -7.18 29.54 0.67
CA ALA A 489 -6.96 29.01 2.01
C ALA A 489 -6.53 27.54 1.98
N MET A 490 -7.11 26.75 1.07
CA MET A 490 -6.72 25.35 0.90
C MET A 490 -5.31 25.19 0.35
N VAL A 491 -4.92 26.00 -0.65
CA VAL A 491 -3.55 25.99 -1.19
C VAL A 491 -2.53 26.27 -0.09
N ASP A 492 -2.79 27.28 0.74
CA ASP A 492 -1.88 27.61 1.84
C ASP A 492 -1.86 26.52 2.92
N ALA A 493 -3.00 25.86 3.20
CA ALA A 493 -3.05 24.70 4.08
C ALA A 493 -2.24 23.51 3.52
N TRP A 494 -2.30 23.23 2.22
CA TRP A 494 -1.50 22.17 1.59
C TRP A 494 0.01 22.46 1.64
N TYR A 495 0.44 23.73 1.55
CA TYR A 495 1.83 24.09 1.83
C TYR A 495 2.22 23.76 3.27
N GLY A 496 1.36 24.10 4.24
CA GLY A 496 1.58 23.80 5.65
C GLY A 496 1.65 22.29 5.94
N PHE A 497 0.70 21.51 5.42
CA PHE A 497 0.71 20.05 5.54
C PHE A 497 1.93 19.42 4.89
N SER A 498 2.34 19.89 3.71
CA SER A 498 3.51 19.36 3.00
C SER A 498 4.81 19.68 3.73
N ALA A 499 4.92 20.90 4.28
CA ALA A 499 6.05 21.29 5.13
C ALA A 499 6.13 20.43 6.39
N ALA A 500 5.01 20.23 7.08
CA ALA A 500 4.94 19.35 8.24
C ALA A 500 5.31 17.91 7.88
N PHE A 501 4.79 17.38 6.77
CA PHE A 501 5.06 16.01 6.34
C PHE A 501 6.53 15.79 5.95
N ARG A 502 7.23 16.80 5.42
CA ARG A 502 8.68 16.75 5.18
C ARG A 502 9.49 16.58 6.46
N GLU A 503 8.95 16.82 7.66
CA GLU A 503 9.64 16.52 8.92
C GLU A 503 9.61 15.03 9.27
N PHE A 504 8.82 14.19 8.58
CA PHE A 504 8.76 12.76 8.86
C PHE A 504 10.19 12.16 8.90
N PRO A 505 10.56 11.42 9.98
CA PRO A 505 11.89 10.85 10.13
C PRO A 505 12.05 9.63 9.22
N TYR A 506 12.09 9.88 7.92
CA TYR A 506 12.13 8.82 6.92
C TYR A 506 13.36 7.94 7.09
N HIS A 507 13.13 6.64 7.17
CA HIS A 507 14.10 5.56 7.00
C HIS A 507 13.28 4.29 6.77
N ILE A 508 13.74 3.35 5.95
CA ILE A 508 12.95 2.14 5.65
C ILE A 508 12.54 1.37 6.91
N GLY A 509 13.41 1.34 7.92
CA GLY A 509 13.10 0.76 9.22
C GLY A 509 11.98 1.49 9.97
N VAL A 510 11.85 2.81 9.82
CA VAL A 510 10.75 3.59 10.40
C VAL A 510 9.47 3.30 9.65
N VAL A 511 9.52 3.41 8.31
CA VAL A 511 8.40 3.17 7.39
C VAL A 511 7.78 1.80 7.60
N TYR A 512 8.59 0.76 7.84
CA TYR A 512 8.08 -0.59 8.03
C TYR A 512 7.74 -0.93 9.49
N ASN A 513 8.41 -0.38 10.50
CA ASN A 513 8.23 -0.90 11.86
C ASN A 513 7.50 0.06 12.81
N ALA A 514 7.46 1.36 12.53
CA ALA A 514 6.76 2.30 13.40
C ALA A 514 5.22 2.13 13.25
N PRO A 515 4.43 2.23 14.33
CA PRO A 515 2.98 2.10 14.29
C PRO A 515 2.26 3.32 13.67
N VAL A 516 2.85 3.95 12.65
CA VAL A 516 2.31 5.15 11.99
C VAL A 516 1.02 4.88 11.22
N HIS A 517 0.70 3.61 10.96
CA HIS A 517 -0.56 3.19 10.35
C HIS A 517 -1.69 2.99 11.37
N SER A 518 -1.36 2.59 12.60
CA SER A 518 -2.34 2.24 13.63
C SER A 518 -2.50 3.33 14.69
N GLY A 519 -1.48 4.16 14.90
CA GLY A 519 -1.46 5.27 15.84
C GLY A 519 -2.05 4.86 17.19
N PRO A 520 -3.17 5.46 17.63
CA PRO A 520 -3.80 5.13 18.91
C PRO A 520 -4.16 3.66 19.08
N ALA A 521 -4.46 2.91 18.02
CA ALA A 521 -4.83 1.50 18.13
C ALA A 521 -3.66 0.58 18.54
N ASN A 522 -2.41 1.06 18.49
CA ASN A 522 -1.30 0.35 19.11
C ASN A 522 -1.36 0.51 20.64
N LEU A 523 -1.49 -0.60 21.36
CA LEU A 523 -1.69 -0.60 22.81
C LEU A 523 -0.42 -0.27 23.59
N LEU A 524 -0.59 0.30 24.79
CA LEU A 524 0.49 0.59 25.73
C LEU A 524 0.58 -0.51 26.79
N TRP A 525 1.80 -0.76 27.26
CA TRP A 525 2.09 -1.87 28.17
C TRP A 525 2.90 -1.40 29.37
N ALA A 526 2.42 -1.75 30.57
CA ALA A 526 3.10 -1.47 31.84
C ALA A 526 4.48 -2.12 31.94
N GLN A 527 4.68 -3.25 31.23
CA GLN A 527 5.94 -3.98 31.16
C GLN A 527 6.29 -4.26 29.70
N PRO A 528 7.59 -4.39 29.34
CA PRO A 528 8.00 -4.71 27.99
C PRO A 528 7.34 -5.98 27.46
N THR A 529 6.78 -5.94 26.25
CA THR A 529 6.09 -7.13 25.68
C THR A 529 7.06 -8.22 25.27
N GLY A 530 8.30 -7.85 24.94
CA GLY A 530 9.32 -8.74 24.36
C GLY A 530 9.08 -9.10 22.90
N TYR A 531 8.00 -8.60 22.27
CA TYR A 531 7.75 -8.78 20.85
C TYR A 531 8.50 -7.74 20.02
N SER A 532 8.89 -8.16 18.82
CA SER A 532 9.46 -7.28 17.81
C SER A 532 8.37 -6.63 16.98
N ALA A 533 8.52 -5.34 16.66
CA ALA A 533 7.70 -4.70 15.63
C ALA A 533 7.81 -5.45 14.30
N THR A 534 6.70 -5.52 13.56
CA THR A 534 6.58 -6.25 12.29
C THR A 534 6.42 -5.29 11.12
N MET A 535 6.78 -5.74 9.92
CA MET A 535 6.70 -4.95 8.69
C MET A 535 5.24 -4.54 8.41
N VAL A 536 4.96 -3.24 8.43
CA VAL A 536 3.68 -2.58 8.17
C VAL A 536 2.50 -3.24 8.88
N GLY A 537 2.71 -3.77 10.09
CA GLY A 537 1.74 -4.60 10.81
C GLY A 537 1.56 -4.19 12.26
N LEU A 538 2.14 -4.98 13.17
CA LEU A 538 2.01 -4.86 14.61
C LEU A 538 3.23 -4.11 15.19
N GLY A 539 2.97 -2.98 15.85
CA GLY A 539 4.03 -2.14 16.43
C GLY A 539 4.54 -2.62 17.80
N TYR A 540 3.66 -3.16 18.65
CA TYR A 540 3.94 -3.52 20.05
C TYR A 540 4.49 -2.34 20.85
N ASP A 541 5.63 -2.48 21.53
CA ASP A 541 6.33 -1.42 22.26
C ASP A 541 7.83 -1.38 21.91
N ASP A 542 8.17 -1.76 20.67
CA ASP A 542 9.54 -1.91 20.17
C ASP A 542 10.10 -0.61 19.57
N LEU A 543 10.28 0.41 20.44
CA LEU A 543 10.80 1.73 20.04
C LEU A 543 12.14 1.65 19.31
N GLU A 544 12.98 0.66 19.64
CA GLU A 544 14.27 0.44 19.01
C GLU A 544 14.15 0.11 17.52
N LYS A 545 13.18 -0.74 17.13
CA LYS A 545 12.89 -0.95 15.71
C LYS A 545 12.14 0.20 15.07
N TRP A 546 11.20 0.83 15.79
CA TRP A 546 10.40 1.94 15.25
C TRP A 546 11.27 3.09 14.77
N ARG A 547 12.30 3.46 15.54
CA ARG A 547 13.14 4.62 15.25
C ARG A 547 14.17 4.37 14.14
N GLY A 548 14.41 3.12 13.75
CA GLY A 548 15.47 2.76 12.82
C GLY A 548 16.82 3.35 13.24
N ILE A 549 17.37 4.25 12.43
CA ILE A 549 18.66 4.89 12.69
C ILE A 549 18.59 6.11 13.61
N TYR A 550 17.40 6.67 13.84
CA TYR A 550 17.25 7.94 14.56
C TYR A 550 17.45 7.72 16.07
N PRO A 551 18.16 8.62 16.78
CA PRO A 551 18.11 8.65 18.24
C PRO A 551 16.66 8.78 18.74
N PRO A 552 16.29 8.13 19.86
CA PRO A 552 14.90 8.13 20.35
C PRO A 552 14.28 9.53 20.43
N ASP A 553 14.97 10.50 21.01
CA ASP A 553 14.46 11.87 21.16
C ASP A 553 14.28 12.59 19.83
N VAL A 554 15.18 12.35 18.87
CA VAL A 554 15.08 12.94 17.53
C VAL A 554 13.89 12.34 16.79
N PHE A 555 13.75 11.02 16.81
CA PHE A 555 12.60 10.32 16.21
C PHE A 555 11.28 10.88 16.74
N ILE A 556 11.13 10.91 18.06
CA ILE A 556 9.92 11.40 18.72
C ILE A 556 9.66 12.87 18.39
N GLN A 557 10.68 13.73 18.44
CA GLN A 557 10.52 15.15 18.16
C GLN A 557 10.12 15.41 16.71
N GLN A 558 10.67 14.66 15.76
CA GLN A 558 10.28 14.77 14.35
C GLN A 558 8.80 14.39 14.16
N LEU A 559 8.31 13.34 14.83
CA LEU A 559 6.89 12.98 14.77
C LEU A 559 5.99 14.04 15.41
N TYR A 560 6.42 14.67 16.51
CA TYR A 560 5.68 15.81 17.08
C TYR A 560 5.61 16.99 16.12
N LYS A 561 6.69 17.33 15.42
CA LYS A 561 6.66 18.39 14.41
C LYS A 561 5.68 18.10 13.27
N VAL A 562 5.61 16.85 12.81
CA VAL A 562 4.62 16.45 11.81
C VAL A 562 3.21 16.70 12.35
N ALA A 563 2.91 16.18 13.55
CA ALA A 563 1.59 16.36 14.17
C ALA A 563 1.22 17.84 14.37
N GLU A 564 2.14 18.62 14.95
CA GLU A 564 1.95 20.06 15.24
C GLU A 564 1.74 20.88 13.99
N GLY A 565 2.50 20.62 12.93
CA GLY A 565 2.35 21.35 11.67
C GLY A 565 1.01 21.06 10.99
N PHE A 566 0.50 19.83 11.09
CA PHE A 566 -0.87 19.50 10.64
C PHE A 566 -1.94 20.20 11.47
N GLU A 567 -1.82 20.15 12.81
CA GLU A 567 -2.74 20.83 13.73
C GLU A 567 -2.77 22.35 13.53
N GLU A 568 -1.62 22.98 13.30
CA GLU A 568 -1.51 24.42 12.99
C GLU A 568 -2.15 24.77 11.66
N SER A 569 -1.83 24.02 10.61
CA SER A 569 -2.38 24.25 9.27
C SER A 569 -3.91 24.07 9.24
N LEU A 570 -4.44 23.11 10.00
CA LEU A 570 -5.90 22.93 10.17
C LEU A 570 -6.56 24.10 10.91
N ARG A 571 -5.91 24.62 11.96
CA ARG A 571 -6.43 25.80 12.69
C ARG A 571 -6.52 27.02 11.79
N GLU A 572 -5.47 27.27 11.00
CA GLU A 572 -5.44 28.38 10.05
C GLU A 572 -6.49 28.21 8.95
N LEU A 573 -6.60 27.02 8.37
CA LEU A 573 -7.63 26.71 7.36
C LEU A 573 -9.04 26.95 7.92
N THR A 574 -9.31 26.48 9.14
CA THR A 574 -10.61 26.68 9.81
C THR A 574 -10.87 28.18 10.01
N SER A 575 -9.90 28.92 10.55
CA SER A 575 -10.06 30.36 10.80
C SER A 575 -10.28 31.15 9.53
N ARG A 576 -9.64 30.79 8.42
CA ARG A 576 -9.78 31.49 7.14
C ARG A 576 -11.06 31.14 6.40
N THR A 577 -11.59 29.95 6.61
CA THR A 577 -12.83 29.50 5.97
C THR A 577 -14.09 29.78 6.80
N GLU A 578 -13.92 30.15 8.07
CA GLU A 578 -15.01 30.53 8.96
C GLU A 578 -15.82 31.71 8.41
N GLY A 579 -17.13 31.53 8.30
CA GLY A 579 -18.05 32.55 7.79
C GLY A 579 -18.02 32.75 6.27
N MET A 580 -17.21 31.99 5.52
CA MET A 580 -17.28 32.01 4.05
C MET A 580 -18.63 31.48 3.56
N ALA A 581 -19.20 32.15 2.56
CA ALA A 581 -20.41 31.69 1.87
C ALA A 581 -20.04 30.60 0.86
N LEU A 582 -20.15 29.34 1.28
CA LEU A 582 -19.87 28.16 0.47
C LEU A 582 -21.16 27.37 0.23
N ASP A 583 -21.30 26.73 -0.93
CA ASP A 583 -22.40 25.78 -1.16
C ASP A 583 -22.18 24.49 -0.37
N GLN A 584 -23.25 23.73 -0.17
CA GLN A 584 -23.24 22.52 0.65
C GLN A 584 -22.20 21.47 0.17
N GLY A 585 -22.04 21.30 -1.15
CA GLY A 585 -21.08 20.33 -1.69
C GLY A 585 -19.64 20.74 -1.41
N THR A 586 -19.33 22.03 -1.57
CA THR A 586 -18.02 22.60 -1.21
C THR A 586 -17.71 22.43 0.28
N VAL A 587 -18.69 22.66 1.16
CA VAL A 587 -18.53 22.44 2.61
C VAL A 587 -18.25 20.98 2.94
N GLU A 588 -18.94 20.04 2.28
CA GLU A 588 -18.72 18.60 2.47
C GLU A 588 -17.33 18.15 2.03
N GLU A 589 -16.86 18.62 0.88
CA GLU A 589 -15.53 18.30 0.33
C GLU A 589 -14.41 18.91 1.20
N LEU A 590 -14.56 20.16 1.65
CA LEU A 590 -13.62 20.81 2.55
C LEU A 590 -13.52 20.04 3.89
N ASN A 591 -14.66 19.70 4.48
CA ASN A 591 -14.69 18.91 5.72
C ASN A 591 -14.08 17.52 5.52
N ALA A 592 -14.25 16.90 4.34
CA ALA A 592 -13.63 15.62 4.04
C ALA A 592 -12.10 15.71 4.01
N GLU A 593 -11.54 16.75 3.38
CA GLU A 593 -10.10 17.01 3.37
C GLU A 593 -9.56 17.25 4.80
N MET A 594 -10.27 18.07 5.58
CA MET A 594 -9.90 18.38 6.97
C MET A 594 -9.91 17.14 7.86
N ARG A 595 -10.88 16.21 7.69
CA ARG A 595 -10.92 14.94 8.44
C ARG A 595 -9.69 14.08 8.16
N ILE A 596 -9.24 14.00 6.91
CA ILE A 596 -8.04 13.23 6.54
C ILE A 596 -6.79 13.88 7.13
N ALA A 597 -6.63 15.20 7.00
CA ALA A 597 -5.50 15.91 7.60
C ALA A 597 -5.47 15.78 9.14
N GLU A 598 -6.62 15.83 9.80
CA GLU A 598 -6.70 15.64 11.25
C GLU A 598 -6.30 14.23 11.66
N ALA A 599 -6.74 13.21 10.91
CA ALA A 599 -6.34 11.83 11.15
C ALA A 599 -4.82 11.65 11.01
N VAL A 600 -4.16 12.28 10.02
CA VAL A 600 -2.69 12.27 9.90
C VAL A 600 -2.04 12.82 11.17
N GLY A 601 -2.47 14.01 11.63
CA GLY A 601 -1.95 14.63 12.84
C GLY A 601 -2.10 13.73 14.08
N ILE A 602 -3.27 13.09 14.24
CA ILE A 602 -3.55 12.17 15.34
C ILE A 602 -2.64 10.93 15.31
N LEU A 603 -2.46 10.32 14.14
CA LEU A 603 -1.61 9.12 14.01
C LEU A 603 -0.18 9.44 14.45
N TYR A 604 0.40 10.53 13.94
CA TYR A 604 1.77 10.92 14.31
C TYR A 604 1.92 11.38 15.76
N ARG A 605 0.95 12.15 16.28
CA ARG A 605 0.94 12.56 17.70
C ARG A 605 0.95 11.33 18.59
N SER A 606 0.13 10.33 18.27
CA SER A 606 0.03 9.13 19.07
C SER A 606 1.32 8.31 19.05
N VAL A 607 1.95 8.12 17.89
CA VAL A 607 3.25 7.40 17.85
C VAL A 607 4.33 8.15 18.66
N ALA A 608 4.36 9.49 18.60
CA ALA A 608 5.27 10.30 19.41
C ALA A 608 5.00 10.12 20.92
N ASN A 609 3.73 10.17 21.34
CA ASN A 609 3.31 9.94 22.72
C ASN A 609 3.70 8.53 23.20
N GLN A 610 3.50 7.51 22.37
CA GLN A 610 3.87 6.14 22.70
C GLN A 610 5.38 5.96 22.82
N GLY A 611 6.18 6.60 21.95
CA GLY A 611 7.63 6.65 22.10
C GLY A 611 8.08 7.28 23.43
N ARG A 612 7.46 8.41 23.81
CA ARG A 612 7.72 9.05 25.12
C ARG A 612 7.26 8.17 26.28
N PHE A 613 6.13 7.51 26.15
CA PHE A 613 5.62 6.58 27.15
C PHE A 613 6.62 5.44 27.39
N ILE A 614 7.17 4.84 26.33
CA ILE A 614 8.14 3.75 26.44
C ILE A 614 9.40 4.21 27.19
N GLN A 615 9.95 5.38 26.86
CA GLN A 615 11.10 5.96 27.60
C GLN A 615 10.75 6.21 29.07
N LYS A 616 9.59 6.82 29.35
CA LYS A 616 9.20 7.23 30.71
C LYS A 616 8.73 6.07 31.58
N ARG A 617 8.26 4.98 30.97
CA ARG A 617 7.98 3.72 31.65
C ARG A 617 9.25 3.18 32.31
N GLU A 618 10.39 3.23 31.62
CA GLU A 618 11.66 2.75 32.16
C GLU A 618 12.11 3.59 33.36
N ASP A 619 11.98 4.92 33.28
CA ASP A 619 12.24 5.84 34.39
C ASP A 619 11.36 5.52 35.61
N TRP A 620 10.05 5.33 35.38
CA TRP A 620 9.09 4.98 36.44
C TRP A 620 9.38 3.61 37.07
N GLU A 621 9.68 2.59 36.27
CA GLU A 621 9.96 1.25 36.80
C GLU A 621 11.26 1.21 37.62
N LYS A 622 12.26 2.00 37.23
CA LYS A 622 13.54 2.05 37.93
C LYS A 622 13.46 2.79 39.28
N ASP A 623 12.94 4.01 39.26
CA ASP A 623 13.10 4.94 40.40
C ASP A 623 11.77 5.33 41.06
N LYS A 624 10.63 4.87 40.52
CA LYS A 624 9.27 5.27 40.94
C LYS A 624 9.14 6.80 41.08
N ASP A 625 9.77 7.52 40.15
CA ASP A 625 9.83 8.98 40.14
C ASP A 625 8.42 9.59 40.02
N PRO A 626 7.99 10.44 41.00
CA PRO A 626 6.72 11.15 40.92
C PRO A 626 6.56 12.01 39.67
N GLN A 627 7.64 12.58 39.13
CA GLN A 627 7.57 13.39 37.90
C GLN A 627 7.32 12.51 36.67
N ALA A 628 8.03 11.39 36.56
CA ALA A 628 7.73 10.37 35.54
C ALA A 628 6.27 9.90 35.62
N LYS A 629 5.74 9.65 36.82
CA LYS A 629 4.32 9.27 37.01
C LYS A 629 3.34 10.35 36.52
N LEU A 630 3.58 11.62 36.83
CA LEU A 630 2.72 12.72 36.36
C LEU A 630 2.77 12.85 34.84
N PHE A 631 3.96 12.76 34.26
CA PHE A 631 4.14 12.83 32.81
C PHE A 631 3.47 11.66 32.09
N LEU A 632 3.58 10.43 32.62
CA LEU A 632 2.87 9.26 32.11
C LEU A 632 1.35 9.45 32.18
N LYS A 633 0.83 10.06 33.26
CA LYS A 633 -0.61 10.38 33.38
C LYS A 633 -1.05 11.32 32.26
N GLU A 634 -0.28 12.36 31.96
CA GLU A 634 -0.59 13.33 30.90
C GLU A 634 -0.57 12.67 29.52
N LEU A 635 0.44 11.83 29.22
CA LEU A 635 0.49 11.06 27.98
C LEU A 635 -0.71 10.12 27.83
N LEU A 636 -1.09 9.41 28.89
CA LEU A 636 -2.25 8.50 28.88
C LEU A 636 -3.57 9.26 28.68
N ALA A 637 -3.72 10.43 29.30
CA ALA A 637 -4.89 11.29 29.10
C ALA A 637 -4.96 11.82 27.65
N ASP A 638 -3.81 12.17 27.06
CA ASP A 638 -3.74 12.61 25.67
C ASP A 638 -4.07 11.47 24.70
N GLU A 639 -3.55 10.26 24.94
CA GLU A 639 -3.87 9.08 24.14
C GLU A 639 -5.38 8.75 24.18
N ILE A 640 -6.05 8.93 25.32
CA ILE A 640 -7.53 8.80 25.42
C ILE A 640 -8.22 9.82 24.52
N ARG A 641 -7.77 11.09 24.53
CA ARG A 641 -8.31 12.16 23.70
C ARG A 641 -8.14 11.84 22.21
N LEU A 642 -6.95 11.41 21.81
CA LEU A 642 -6.62 11.05 20.43
C LEU A 642 -7.42 9.84 19.94
N ALA A 643 -7.51 8.77 20.74
CA ALA A 643 -8.30 7.58 20.41
C ALA A 643 -9.79 7.92 20.26
N LYS A 644 -10.34 8.75 21.16
CA LYS A 644 -11.73 9.24 21.05
C LYS A 644 -11.94 10.05 19.77
N ARG A 645 -11.02 10.94 19.42
CA ARG A 645 -11.17 11.76 18.21
C ARG A 645 -11.07 10.91 16.94
N LEU A 646 -10.11 10.01 16.86
CA LEU A 646 -9.96 9.10 15.72
C LEU A 646 -11.17 8.17 15.56
N TYR A 647 -11.78 7.75 16.68
CA TYR A 647 -13.02 6.95 16.68
C TYR A 647 -14.16 7.72 16.00
N THR A 648 -14.32 9.01 16.32
CA THR A 648 -15.32 9.85 15.66
C THR A 648 -15.02 10.01 14.17
N LEU A 649 -13.77 10.29 13.80
CA LEU A 649 -13.38 10.46 12.39
C LEU A 649 -13.65 9.20 11.56
N GLN A 650 -13.28 8.02 12.07
CA GLN A 650 -13.53 6.76 11.36
C GLN A 650 -15.02 6.43 11.22
N ARG A 651 -15.85 6.78 12.22
CA ARG A 651 -17.30 6.61 12.11
C ARG A 651 -17.96 7.54 11.10
N GLN A 652 -17.31 8.64 10.75
CA GLN A 652 -17.77 9.62 9.76
C GLN A 652 -17.21 9.35 8.36
N ASP A 653 -16.16 8.53 8.27
CA ASP A 653 -15.43 8.28 7.04
C ASP A 653 -14.82 6.88 7.07
N SER A 654 -15.45 5.93 6.39
CA SER A 654 -15.02 4.54 6.42
C SER A 654 -13.70 4.32 5.69
N ARG A 655 -13.16 5.31 4.98
CA ARG A 655 -11.82 5.20 4.36
C ARG A 655 -10.72 5.23 5.42
N ILE A 656 -10.95 5.86 6.57
CA ILE A 656 -9.97 6.03 7.63
C ILE A 656 -9.69 4.68 8.31
N GLY A 657 -8.42 4.32 8.37
CA GLY A 657 -7.91 3.05 8.89
C GLY A 657 -7.80 1.96 7.83
N PHE A 658 -8.35 2.13 6.63
CA PHE A 658 -8.33 1.10 5.57
C PHE A 658 -7.13 1.25 4.62
N GLU A 659 -6.53 0.12 4.26
CA GLU A 659 -5.49 -0.02 3.25
C GLU A 659 -5.69 -1.35 2.49
N ALA A 660 -5.38 -1.39 1.19
CA ALA A 660 -5.81 -2.48 0.30
C ALA A 660 -5.28 -3.87 0.70
N THR A 661 -4.06 -3.97 1.25
CA THR A 661 -3.39 -5.23 1.59
C THR A 661 -3.39 -5.60 3.07
N ASN A 662 -3.65 -4.64 3.96
CA ASN A 662 -3.79 -4.85 5.41
C ASN A 662 -5.25 -4.74 5.88
N HIS A 663 -6.16 -4.42 4.95
CA HIS A 663 -7.55 -4.06 5.21
C HIS A 663 -7.60 -2.91 6.24
N TYR A 664 -8.51 -2.95 7.22
CA TYR A 664 -8.45 -1.97 8.30
C TYR A 664 -7.28 -2.28 9.22
N PHE A 665 -6.38 -1.32 9.48
CA PHE A 665 -5.38 -1.31 10.56
C PHE A 665 -6.01 -1.24 11.95
N TYR A 666 -7.14 -0.56 12.04
CA TYR A 666 -7.97 -0.45 13.24
C TYR A 666 -9.42 -0.29 12.85
N VAL A 667 -10.32 -0.78 13.70
CA VAL A 667 -11.76 -0.52 13.66
C VAL A 667 -12.19 0.22 14.93
N PRO A 668 -13.43 0.74 15.03
CA PRO A 668 -13.83 1.55 16.18
C PRO A 668 -13.65 0.84 17.53
N GLY A 669 -13.80 -0.50 17.55
CA GLY A 669 -13.58 -1.31 18.75
C GLY A 669 -12.13 -1.29 19.26
N ASP A 670 -11.13 -1.17 18.37
CA ASP A 670 -9.72 -1.14 18.78
C ASP A 670 -9.37 0.20 19.45
N LEU A 671 -10.04 1.28 19.04
CA LEU A 671 -9.90 2.61 19.65
C LEU A 671 -10.60 2.68 21.02
N GLN A 672 -11.68 1.92 21.20
CA GLN A 672 -12.29 1.71 22.52
C GLN A 672 -11.37 0.91 23.44
N GLU A 673 -10.76 -0.15 22.92
CA GLU A 673 -9.76 -0.92 23.66
C GLU A 673 -8.59 -0.05 24.11
N LYS A 674 -8.10 0.86 23.26
CA LYS A 674 -7.07 1.83 23.65
C LYS A 674 -7.47 2.69 24.86
N VAL A 675 -8.70 3.20 24.89
CA VAL A 675 -9.19 3.99 26.03
C VAL A 675 -9.24 3.15 27.30
N LEU A 676 -9.74 1.92 27.21
CA LEU A 676 -9.77 0.98 28.34
C LEU A 676 -8.35 0.63 28.82
N ASN A 677 -7.43 0.43 27.88
CA ASN A 677 -6.01 0.19 28.14
C ASN A 677 -5.37 1.36 28.89
N CYS A 678 -5.58 2.60 28.43
CA CYS A 678 -5.02 3.79 29.09
C CYS A 678 -5.61 4.00 30.49
N ARG A 679 -6.93 3.85 30.66
CA ARG A 679 -7.60 3.93 31.97
C ARG A 679 -7.05 2.88 32.94
N TRP A 680 -6.94 1.64 32.49
CA TRP A 680 -6.36 0.57 33.30
C TRP A 680 -4.90 0.87 33.70
N LEU A 681 -4.08 1.42 32.80
CA LEU A 681 -2.71 1.83 33.12
C LEU A 681 -2.66 2.96 34.16
N MET A 682 -3.58 3.93 34.09
CA MET A 682 -3.66 5.01 35.09
C MET A 682 -4.09 4.46 36.46
N GLU A 683 -5.15 3.65 36.49
CA GLU A 683 -5.78 3.17 37.73
C GLU A 683 -4.94 2.07 38.41
N GLU A 684 -4.59 1.02 37.66
CA GLU A 684 -4.02 -0.21 38.23
C GLU A 684 -2.49 -0.20 38.24
N TRP A 685 -1.85 0.36 37.20
CA TRP A 685 -0.39 0.39 37.14
C TRP A 685 0.19 1.62 37.84
N LEU A 686 -0.32 2.82 37.55
CA LEU A 686 0.16 4.04 38.19
C LEU A 686 -0.50 4.30 39.54
N GLY A 687 -1.65 3.69 39.87
CA GLY A 687 -2.36 3.95 41.12
C GLY A 687 -2.90 5.39 41.18
N ILE A 688 -3.49 5.86 40.07
CA ILE A 688 -4.09 7.19 39.93
C ILE A 688 -5.59 7.01 39.82
N THR A 689 -6.35 7.59 40.75
CA THR A 689 -7.80 7.69 40.63
C THR A 689 -8.13 8.70 39.52
N VAL A 690 -8.84 8.26 38.48
CA VAL A 690 -9.14 9.03 37.26
C VAL A 690 -10.59 9.51 37.23
#